data_AF-A0A1I2E9T2-F1
#
_entry.id   AF-A0A1I2E9T2-F1
#
_cell.length_a   1.000
_cell.length_b   1.000
_cell.length_c   1.000
_cell.angle_alpha   90.00
_cell.angle_beta   90.00
_cell.angle_gamma   90.00
#
_symmetry.space_group_name_H-M   'P 1'
#
loop_
_entity.id
_entity.type
_entity.pdbx_description
1 polymer ?
#
loop_
_entity_poly.entity_id
_entity_poly.type
_entity_poly.pdbx_seq_one_letter_code
_entity_poly.pdbx_strand_id
1 'polypeptide(L)'
;MPDEFGPPVFRGVHELLKLVLFLRRRPRFLPRVSDMSVHGDIPLPLIQLAGPEESVHGFLLGLRDELEKAEPRTPYVLIDAAALAPAAPAAPGAAPAPEAPAEPPELVLLDHLCRRLQEDRFAERPNGFRRYRLARWLTRHTLEQPGLRDPQSEIVGILRRWRGEPSTAQDAAQTQISPQGSNTFSTAFLTGGFWLLRLGLIKWLGRRSYGIVPEARWFMRRQTYMVPRHSSDFFGFAERLTAGRLTKENEDQLHKLLVHAFLEDLRQAYRRRRLSVLPRRRGWRRTAYVPVLIGHATAGNGGVRLMSLINDVRNETGELDPLLVIAGRRDDPAAEGQTKLYAPASNTAYTNWKKDLPVQRQKLAADARFLTIHLREPLSPSAIANTSGEDPDAWADLDLNPGRPSLLARRGVLEVLLVAALVAVAALPAARWADYWRAGCSYLKVTADSGIAVRLAEVGPGDRQCVGFSDNEAQIFGSNERLEAAQREVFRLNAEAAVLHGRQPGRPLISIVYFAGLTHAGADLETDNAVAEELIGLAIVQRQQNLSVTGQNEPLLRVIIANGGRGMSVADQVTRDMLIPLAERDPSVKAVVGLDRTVPQTRQAIADLGRAAVPTIATTLTGSGLADASKFYFQMVSGNPQQAQLIAAYLKHLTSPKVELLTIVRPAPGGPPDDYVDTLVAELTRAVAGIATAEVVELPGGAALKPCTSADPRASGQSRMYFYAGRETGYAGFLQAIKEDCAVETLPRIVADDAITRMVAQPAFRQQSYVAEMDLDYVALGSLVVLAGRSCPQQRTPAAPLAGKSRLVEFCAGYFDLIHDESSQLFDKKWAVPSYPGERVGVAYDTADLVITAARQAGPAPWNRAWLAQLFRDREFAHVGASGRISFADSRVGANRNIAILRLPTPANAAEAADTTPHCLFLIGELYGKETATQQAATGCPTG
;
A
#
# COMPACT_ATOMS: atom_id res chain seq x y z
N MET A 1 66.71 1.16 41.20
CA MET A 1 65.99 1.36 39.93
C MET A 1 65.98 0.01 39.25
N PRO A 2 64.82 -0.59 38.94
CA PRO A 2 64.81 -1.86 38.24
C PRO A 2 65.23 -1.63 36.80
N ASP A 3 66.25 -2.34 36.34
CA ASP A 3 66.72 -2.32 34.95
C ASP A 3 65.55 -2.52 34.00
N GLU A 4 65.44 -1.61 33.04
CA GLU A 4 64.43 -1.61 31.98
C GLU A 4 64.66 -2.84 31.10
N PHE A 5 64.02 -3.96 31.44
CA PHE A 5 64.04 -5.18 30.62
C PHE A 5 63.38 -4.87 29.28
N GLY A 6 64.19 -4.55 28.27
CA GLY A 6 63.76 -4.49 26.88
C GLY A 6 63.27 -5.87 26.40
N PRO A 7 62.31 -5.93 25.46
CA PRO A 7 61.82 -7.19 24.95
C PRO A 7 62.95 -7.97 24.25
N PRO A 8 63.02 -9.30 24.38
CA PRO A 8 64.14 -10.06 23.85
C PRO A 8 64.10 -10.09 22.32
N VAL A 9 65.28 -9.93 21.70
CA VAL A 9 65.49 -10.12 20.26
C VAL A 9 66.19 -11.45 20.06
N PHE A 10 65.57 -12.35 19.30
CA PHE A 10 66.16 -13.61 18.87
C PHE A 10 65.83 -13.86 17.41
N ARG A 11 66.61 -14.71 16.74
CA ARG A 11 66.40 -15.02 15.32
C ARG A 11 64.99 -15.59 15.08
N GLY A 12 64.20 -14.92 14.26
CA GLY A 12 62.81 -15.25 13.93
C GLY A 12 61.75 -14.67 14.86
N VAL A 13 62.10 -13.70 15.72
CA VAL A 13 61.11 -13.00 16.58
C VAL A 13 60.05 -12.29 15.74
N HIS A 14 60.42 -11.74 14.58
CA HIS A 14 59.48 -11.09 13.67
C HIS A 14 58.42 -12.04 13.12
N GLU A 15 58.83 -13.24 12.69
CA GLU A 15 57.91 -14.26 12.16
C GLU A 15 56.94 -14.78 13.24
N LEU A 16 57.41 -14.88 14.48
CA LEU A 16 56.56 -15.23 15.62
C LEU A 16 55.55 -14.12 15.92
N LEU A 17 55.99 -12.85 15.96
CA LEU A 17 55.11 -11.70 16.17
C LEU A 17 54.08 -11.56 15.05
N LYS A 18 54.49 -11.69 13.77
CA LYS A 18 53.60 -11.74 12.60
C LYS A 18 52.50 -12.80 12.78
N LEU A 19 52.86 -14.02 13.18
CA LEU A 19 51.90 -15.10 13.43
C LEU A 19 50.92 -14.75 14.56
N VAL A 20 51.42 -14.24 15.68
CA VAL A 20 50.58 -13.85 16.84
C VAL A 20 49.61 -12.73 16.47
N LEU A 21 50.08 -11.70 15.74
CA LEU A 21 49.23 -10.61 15.26
C LEU A 21 48.17 -11.08 14.28
N PHE A 22 48.55 -11.96 13.35
CA PHE A 22 47.62 -12.59 12.41
C PHE A 22 46.53 -13.36 13.15
N LEU A 23 46.90 -14.18 14.13
CA LEU A 23 45.97 -14.98 14.94
C LEU A 23 45.15 -14.15 15.93
N ARG A 24 45.62 -12.97 16.32
CA ARG A 24 44.86 -12.02 17.15
C ARG A 24 43.78 -11.32 16.34
N ARG A 25 44.00 -11.08 15.05
CA ARG A 25 43.04 -10.37 14.19
C ARG A 25 41.83 -11.25 13.87
N ARG A 26 40.63 -10.74 14.17
CA ARG A 26 39.39 -11.47 13.89
C ARG A 26 38.86 -11.16 12.48
N PRO A 27 38.65 -12.16 11.60
CA PRO A 27 38.19 -11.92 10.23
C PRO A 27 36.88 -11.14 10.15
N ARG A 28 36.68 -10.30 9.12
CA ARG A 28 35.40 -9.56 8.93
C ARG A 28 34.23 -10.48 8.59
N PHE A 29 33.01 -10.04 8.86
CA PHE A 29 31.80 -10.86 8.70
C PHE A 29 31.19 -10.83 7.30
N LEU A 30 31.28 -9.68 6.63
CA LEU A 30 30.89 -9.49 5.24
C LEU A 30 32.18 -9.41 4.41
N PRO A 31 32.21 -9.99 3.19
CA PRO A 31 33.41 -10.02 2.40
C PRO A 31 33.65 -8.63 1.80
N ARG A 32 34.82 -8.07 2.09
CA ARG A 32 35.59 -7.25 1.15
C ARG A 32 37.02 -7.13 1.70
N VAL A 33 37.92 -7.79 0.98
CA VAL A 33 39.39 -7.64 0.99
C VAL A 33 40.12 -8.19 2.23
N SER A 34 40.62 -9.43 2.15
CA SER A 34 41.88 -9.87 2.81
C SER A 34 42.28 -11.28 2.37
N ASP A 35 43.58 -11.60 2.42
CA ASP A 35 44.23 -12.89 2.07
C ASP A 35 43.77 -14.12 2.88
N MET A 36 42.85 -13.94 3.83
CA MET A 36 42.20 -15.02 4.56
C MET A 36 40.91 -15.43 3.85
N SER A 37 40.97 -16.44 3.00
CA SER A 37 39.88 -17.02 2.21
C SER A 37 38.78 -17.75 3.03
N VAL A 38 38.40 -17.23 4.21
CA VAL A 38 37.42 -17.86 5.12
C VAL A 38 36.37 -16.87 5.62
N HIS A 39 35.10 -17.27 5.57
CA HIS A 39 33.98 -16.50 6.12
C HIS A 39 33.73 -16.89 7.59
N GLY A 40 33.95 -15.96 8.53
CA GLY A 40 33.64 -16.18 9.94
C GLY A 40 34.88 -16.43 10.81
N ASP A 41 34.65 -16.94 12.04
CA ASP A 41 35.73 -17.18 13.00
C ASP A 41 36.64 -18.33 12.53
N ILE A 42 37.94 -18.30 12.91
CA ILE A 42 38.93 -19.32 12.56
C ILE A 42 39.29 -20.20 13.78
N PRO A 43 39.74 -21.46 13.58
CA PRO A 43 40.31 -22.26 14.66
C PRO A 43 41.63 -21.65 15.14
N LEU A 44 41.73 -21.40 16.45
CA LEU A 44 42.93 -20.89 17.09
C LEU A 44 43.77 -22.04 17.68
N PRO A 45 45.11 -22.04 17.49
CA PRO A 45 46.00 -22.97 18.17
C PRO A 45 46.21 -22.59 19.64
N LEU A 46 46.76 -23.53 20.41
CA LEU A 46 47.40 -23.29 21.71
C LEU A 46 48.92 -23.20 21.44
N ILE A 47 49.45 -21.99 21.38
CA ILE A 47 50.87 -21.77 21.06
C ILE A 47 51.70 -22.12 22.30
N GLN A 48 52.62 -23.07 22.14
CA GLN A 48 53.57 -23.46 23.18
C GLN A 48 54.96 -22.94 22.82
N LEU A 49 55.50 -22.05 23.63
CA LEU A 49 56.85 -21.55 23.50
C LEU A 49 57.77 -22.40 24.37
N ALA A 50 58.78 -23.00 23.77
CA ALA A 50 59.76 -23.85 24.44
C ALA A 50 61.18 -23.34 24.15
N GLY A 51 62.06 -23.34 25.13
CA GLY A 51 63.43 -22.81 24.96
C GLY A 51 63.98 -22.21 26.25
N PRO A 52 65.05 -21.40 26.14
CA PRO A 52 65.63 -20.70 27.28
C PRO A 52 64.58 -19.85 28.01
N GLU A 53 64.60 -19.89 29.34
CA GLU A 53 63.62 -19.19 30.18
C GLU A 53 63.61 -17.68 29.92
N GLU A 54 64.78 -17.08 29.71
CA GLU A 54 64.94 -15.67 29.37
C GLU A 54 64.19 -15.28 28.08
N SER A 55 64.31 -16.08 27.02
CA SER A 55 63.62 -15.82 25.75
C SER A 55 62.11 -16.00 25.86
N VAL A 56 61.66 -17.07 26.52
CA VAL A 56 60.23 -17.40 26.64
C VAL A 56 59.52 -16.42 27.56
N HIS A 57 60.07 -16.18 28.75
CA HIS A 57 59.49 -15.25 29.72
C HIS A 57 59.57 -13.80 29.21
N GLY A 58 60.72 -13.40 28.66
CA GLY A 58 60.91 -12.08 28.08
C GLY A 58 59.94 -11.80 26.92
N PHE A 59 59.67 -12.78 26.05
CA PHE A 59 58.70 -12.62 24.96
C PHE A 59 57.28 -12.40 25.48
N LEU A 60 56.84 -13.17 26.49
CA LEU A 60 55.50 -13.01 27.07
C LEU A 60 55.33 -11.66 27.76
N LEU A 61 56.35 -11.17 28.46
CA LEU A 61 56.33 -9.85 29.10
C LEU A 61 56.38 -8.71 28.07
N GLY A 62 57.24 -8.81 27.06
CA GLY A 62 57.30 -7.83 25.97
C GLY A 62 55.97 -7.71 25.23
N LEU A 63 55.33 -8.84 24.91
CA LEU A 63 54.02 -8.86 24.27
C LEU A 63 52.91 -8.27 25.17
N ARG A 64 52.96 -8.53 26.48
CA ARG A 64 52.06 -7.88 27.45
C ARG A 64 52.22 -6.36 27.41
N ASP A 65 53.44 -5.85 27.43
CA ASP A 65 53.70 -4.41 27.48
C ASP A 65 53.22 -3.69 26.23
N GLU A 66 53.41 -4.31 25.07
CA GLU A 66 52.88 -3.77 23.81
C GLU A 66 51.35 -3.85 23.74
N LEU A 67 50.73 -4.92 24.24
CA LEU A 67 49.27 -5.02 24.35
C LEU A 67 48.65 -3.97 25.30
N GLU A 68 49.35 -3.60 26.37
CA GLU A 68 48.91 -2.54 27.30
C GLU A 68 48.95 -1.15 26.65
N LYS A 69 49.93 -0.89 25.77
CA LYS A 69 50.11 0.38 25.04
C LYS A 69 49.20 0.51 23.81
N ALA A 70 48.64 -0.58 23.30
CA ALA A 70 47.90 -0.62 22.04
C ALA A 70 46.64 0.27 21.98
N GLU A 71 46.43 0.97 20.86
CA GLU A 71 45.18 1.67 20.53
C GLU A 71 44.54 1.15 19.23
N PRO A 72 43.25 0.78 19.22
CA PRO A 72 42.33 0.70 20.36
C PRO A 72 42.66 -0.48 21.30
N ARG A 73 42.50 -0.27 22.61
CA ARG A 73 42.74 -1.30 23.64
C ARG A 73 41.84 -2.52 23.45
N THR A 74 42.42 -3.71 23.54
CA THR A 74 41.73 -5.00 23.42
C THR A 74 41.92 -5.85 24.67
N PRO A 75 40.93 -6.68 25.04
CA PRO A 75 41.01 -7.56 26.21
C PRO A 75 42.20 -8.54 26.10
N TYR A 76 43.04 -8.63 27.13
CA TYR A 76 44.13 -9.61 27.24
C TYR A 76 44.34 -10.02 28.70
N VAL A 77 44.99 -11.17 28.95
CA VAL A 77 45.36 -11.62 30.30
C VAL A 77 46.76 -12.21 30.29
N LEU A 78 47.60 -11.83 31.25
CA LEU A 78 48.83 -12.55 31.61
C LEU A 78 48.61 -13.27 32.93
N ILE A 79 48.98 -14.56 32.98
CA ILE A 79 48.94 -15.42 34.15
C ILE A 79 50.33 -16.00 34.34
N ASP A 80 50.91 -15.82 35.52
CA ASP A 80 52.09 -16.56 35.94
C ASP A 80 51.64 -17.78 36.76
N ALA A 81 51.84 -18.97 36.20
CA ALA A 81 51.41 -20.21 36.84
C ALA A 81 52.26 -20.57 38.07
N ALA A 82 53.52 -20.11 38.15
CA ALA A 82 54.38 -20.35 39.32
C ALA A 82 53.95 -19.49 40.51
N ALA A 83 53.57 -18.23 40.27
CA ALA A 83 53.13 -17.31 41.31
C ALA A 83 51.78 -17.69 41.97
N LEU A 84 50.97 -18.50 41.28
CA LEU A 84 49.63 -18.92 41.73
C LEU A 84 49.59 -20.37 42.24
N ALA A 85 50.72 -21.08 42.26
CA ALA A 85 50.78 -22.45 42.75
C ALA A 85 50.60 -22.52 44.28
N PRO A 86 49.88 -23.50 44.83
CA PRO A 86 49.80 -23.71 46.28
C PRO A 86 51.19 -24.03 46.84
N ALA A 87 51.52 -23.49 48.03
CA ALA A 87 52.79 -23.73 48.71
C ALA A 87 52.97 -25.24 48.96
N ALA A 88 54.17 -25.77 48.68
CA ALA A 88 54.50 -27.17 48.92
C ALA A 88 54.30 -27.54 50.41
N PRO A 89 53.87 -28.78 50.73
CA PRO A 89 53.66 -29.20 52.11
C PRO A 89 54.95 -29.07 52.92
N ALA A 90 54.82 -28.55 54.14
CA ALA A 90 55.93 -28.38 55.08
C ALA A 90 56.58 -29.72 55.43
N ALA A 91 57.88 -29.67 55.75
CA ALA A 91 58.74 -30.79 56.10
C ALA A 91 58.11 -31.77 57.13
N PRO A 92 58.46 -33.07 57.09
CA PRO A 92 57.83 -34.09 57.92
C PRO A 92 58.07 -33.83 59.41
N GLY A 93 57.02 -33.48 60.16
CA GLY A 93 57.10 -33.29 61.61
C GLY A 93 56.02 -32.42 62.27
N ALA A 94 55.19 -31.70 61.51
CA ALA A 94 54.10 -30.88 62.08
C ALA A 94 52.77 -31.66 62.13
N ALA A 95 52.07 -31.57 63.26
CA ALA A 95 50.76 -32.20 63.47
C ALA A 95 49.72 -31.70 62.46
N PRO A 96 48.83 -32.57 61.94
CA PRO A 96 47.88 -32.17 60.90
C PRO A 96 46.79 -31.26 61.48
N ALA A 97 46.76 -30.01 61.03
CA ALA A 97 45.54 -29.21 61.08
C ALA A 97 44.51 -29.83 60.12
N PRO A 98 43.19 -29.67 60.35
CA PRO A 98 42.19 -30.12 59.40
C PRO A 98 42.30 -29.28 58.11
N GLU A 99 43.11 -29.75 57.16
CA GLU A 99 43.28 -29.13 55.86
C GLU A 99 41.96 -29.24 55.09
N ALA A 100 41.38 -28.09 54.75
CA ALA A 100 40.37 -28.05 53.70
C ALA A 100 41.00 -28.66 52.43
N PRO A 101 40.25 -29.49 51.65
CA PRO A 101 40.81 -30.13 50.47
C PRO A 101 41.41 -29.08 49.54
N ALA A 102 42.72 -29.20 49.27
CA ALA A 102 43.44 -28.28 48.40
C ALA A 102 42.77 -28.24 47.03
N GLU A 103 42.38 -27.05 46.59
CA GLU A 103 41.72 -26.87 45.29
C GLU A 103 42.68 -27.26 44.15
N PRO A 104 42.23 -28.02 43.13
CA PRO A 104 43.08 -28.39 42.00
C PRO A 104 43.69 -27.15 41.33
N PRO A 105 45.02 -27.13 41.10
CA PRO A 105 45.74 -25.93 40.67
C PRO A 105 45.25 -25.38 39.32
N GLU A 106 44.80 -26.22 38.39
CA GLU A 106 44.22 -25.78 37.11
C GLU A 106 42.91 -24.99 37.27
N LEU A 107 42.12 -25.27 38.31
CA LEU A 107 40.87 -24.54 38.58
C LEU A 107 41.16 -23.16 39.18
N VAL A 108 42.22 -23.04 39.99
CA VAL A 108 42.72 -21.75 40.50
C VAL A 108 43.12 -20.84 39.34
N LEU A 109 43.86 -21.38 38.35
CA LEU A 109 44.23 -20.65 37.14
C LEU A 109 43.01 -20.24 36.31
N LEU A 110 42.01 -21.12 36.16
CA LEU A 110 40.77 -20.84 35.43
C LEU A 110 39.89 -19.79 36.13
N ASP A 111 39.77 -19.84 37.46
CA ASP A 111 39.07 -18.83 38.27
C ASP A 111 39.76 -17.46 38.14
N HIS A 112 41.10 -17.44 38.18
CA HIS A 112 41.88 -16.22 37.98
C HIS A 112 41.66 -15.64 36.58
N LEU A 113 41.72 -16.47 35.54
CA LEU A 113 41.45 -16.09 34.15
C LEU A 113 40.05 -15.48 34.00
N CYS A 114 39.03 -16.16 34.54
CA CYS A 114 37.64 -15.71 34.49
C CYS A 114 37.47 -14.35 35.18
N ARG A 115 38.08 -14.15 36.35
CA ARG A 115 38.01 -12.90 37.11
C ARG A 115 38.71 -11.75 36.37
N ARG A 116 39.92 -11.96 35.84
CA ARG A 116 40.65 -10.93 35.08
C ARG A 116 39.89 -10.48 33.83
N LEU A 117 39.24 -11.41 33.13
CA LEU A 117 38.39 -11.10 31.97
C LEU A 117 37.05 -10.41 32.33
N GLN A 118 36.65 -10.45 33.61
CA GLN A 118 35.49 -9.70 34.13
C GLN A 118 35.88 -8.28 34.58
N GLU A 119 37.03 -8.15 35.24
CA GLU A 119 37.61 -6.89 35.72
C GLU A 119 38.07 -5.99 34.58
N ASP A 120 38.18 -6.54 33.37
CA ASP A 120 38.66 -5.86 32.18
C ASP A 120 37.89 -4.55 31.92
N ARG A 121 38.61 -3.44 32.16
CA ARG A 121 38.15 -2.05 32.09
C ARG A 121 37.92 -1.58 30.66
N PHE A 122 38.33 -2.36 29.66
CA PHE A 122 38.38 -1.94 28.25
C PHE A 122 37.16 -2.39 27.43
N ALA A 123 36.28 -3.23 27.99
CA ALA A 123 35.01 -3.58 27.37
C ALA A 123 33.89 -2.64 27.84
N GLU A 124 33.18 -1.97 26.91
CA GLU A 124 31.97 -1.16 27.21
C GLU A 124 30.94 -1.88 28.11
N ARG A 125 30.94 -3.23 28.09
CA ARG A 125 30.28 -4.11 29.07
C ARG A 125 31.09 -5.41 29.23
N PRO A 126 31.62 -5.74 30.42
CA PRO A 126 32.38 -6.97 30.65
C PRO A 126 31.51 -8.23 30.48
N ASN A 127 32.16 -9.36 30.18
CA ASN A 127 31.45 -10.64 30.09
C ASN A 127 31.10 -11.12 31.50
N GLY A 128 29.84 -11.50 31.75
CA GLY A 128 29.38 -11.88 33.08
C GLY A 128 29.69 -13.32 33.50
N PHE A 129 30.26 -14.13 32.59
CA PHE A 129 30.58 -15.56 32.78
C PHE A 129 29.52 -16.33 33.58
N ARG A 130 28.24 -16.16 33.18
CA ARG A 130 27.09 -16.63 33.96
C ARG A 130 27.04 -18.15 34.08
N ARG A 131 27.48 -18.91 33.07
CA ARG A 131 27.48 -20.38 33.11
C ARG A 131 28.61 -20.89 33.97
N TYR A 132 29.81 -20.37 33.75
CA TYR A 132 30.99 -20.74 34.53
C TYR A 132 30.77 -20.47 36.01
N ARG A 133 30.37 -19.24 36.35
CA ARG A 133 30.13 -18.87 37.75
C ARG A 133 28.99 -19.66 38.37
N LEU A 134 27.91 -19.95 37.64
CA LEU A 134 26.82 -20.77 38.16
C LEU A 134 27.29 -22.20 38.46
N ALA A 135 28.04 -22.82 37.55
CA ALA A 135 28.62 -24.15 37.79
C ALA A 135 29.58 -24.13 38.98
N ARG A 136 30.52 -23.18 39.02
CA ARG A 136 31.49 -23.04 40.11
C ARG A 136 30.81 -22.77 41.46
N TRP A 137 29.78 -21.93 41.45
CA TRP A 137 29.00 -21.61 42.64
C TRP A 137 28.28 -22.85 43.16
N LEU A 138 27.66 -23.67 42.30
CA LEU A 138 27.05 -24.95 42.70
C LEU A 138 28.08 -25.91 43.33
N THR A 139 29.28 -26.04 42.74
CA THR A 139 30.35 -26.93 43.27
C THR A 139 30.85 -26.56 44.66
N ARG A 140 30.62 -25.32 45.13
CA ARG A 140 31.06 -24.83 46.44
C ARG A 140 29.98 -24.93 47.52
N HIS A 141 28.75 -25.31 47.17
CA HIS A 141 27.64 -25.40 48.12
C HIS A 141 27.33 -26.87 48.45
N THR A 142 27.15 -27.15 49.73
CA THR A 142 26.62 -28.42 50.24
C THR A 142 25.10 -28.32 50.42
N LEU A 143 24.40 -29.43 50.21
CA LEU A 143 23.01 -29.61 50.60
C LEU A 143 22.98 -30.11 52.05
N GLU A 144 22.05 -29.63 52.86
CA GLU A 144 21.90 -30.10 54.25
C GLU A 144 21.32 -31.53 54.24
N GLN A 145 21.60 -32.34 55.27
CA GLN A 145 21.40 -33.80 55.26
C GLN A 145 19.95 -34.24 54.90
N PRO A 146 19.79 -35.41 54.26
CA PRO A 146 18.49 -35.87 53.75
C PRO A 146 17.59 -36.37 54.88
N GLY A 147 16.42 -35.75 55.05
CA GLY A 147 15.43 -36.27 56.00
C GLY A 147 14.08 -35.57 56.08
N LEU A 148 13.94 -34.28 55.74
CA LEU A 148 12.66 -33.57 55.97
C LEU A 148 12.22 -32.57 54.87
N ARG A 149 12.96 -32.39 53.78
CA ARG A 149 12.57 -31.50 52.68
C ARG A 149 12.83 -32.12 51.31
N ASP A 150 11.98 -31.74 50.36
CA ASP A 150 12.14 -32.05 48.94
C ASP A 150 13.49 -31.50 48.42
N PRO A 151 14.43 -32.32 47.93
CA PRO A 151 15.74 -31.91 47.43
C PRO A 151 15.66 -30.78 46.38
N GLN A 152 14.56 -30.73 45.61
CA GLN A 152 14.34 -29.65 44.65
C GLN A 152 14.15 -28.30 45.33
N SER A 153 13.51 -28.25 46.50
CA SER A 153 13.25 -27.02 47.24
C SER A 153 14.53 -26.36 47.77
N GLU A 154 15.53 -27.15 48.15
CA GLU A 154 16.84 -26.67 48.61
C GLU A 154 17.68 -26.11 47.48
N ILE A 155 17.73 -26.82 46.34
CA ILE A 155 18.37 -26.31 45.12
C ILE A 155 17.69 -25.02 44.64
N VAL A 156 16.36 -24.92 44.75
CA VAL A 156 15.63 -23.68 44.46
C VAL A 156 16.05 -22.56 45.40
N GLY A 157 16.24 -22.83 46.70
CA GLY A 157 16.74 -21.85 47.68
C GLY A 157 18.15 -21.36 47.37
N ILE A 158 19.04 -22.29 47.02
CA ILE A 158 20.39 -22.04 46.48
C ILE A 158 20.30 -21.13 45.23
N LEU A 159 19.56 -21.50 44.20
CA LEU A 159 19.43 -20.69 42.96
C LEU A 159 18.75 -19.33 43.14
N ARG A 160 17.96 -19.13 44.22
CA ARG A 160 17.43 -17.81 44.61
C ARG A 160 18.52 -16.92 45.20
N ARG A 161 19.42 -17.46 46.04
CA ARG A 161 20.56 -16.72 46.60
C ARG A 161 21.53 -16.26 45.51
N TRP A 162 21.84 -17.12 44.55
CA TRP A 162 22.63 -16.76 43.36
C TRP A 162 22.06 -15.55 42.59
N ARG A 163 20.73 -15.37 42.58
CA ARG A 163 20.09 -14.22 41.92
C ARG A 163 20.11 -12.92 42.73
N GLY A 164 20.25 -13.02 44.05
CA GLY A 164 20.33 -11.86 44.95
C GLY A 164 21.72 -11.26 45.06
N GLU A 165 22.75 -11.93 44.52
CA GLU A 165 24.13 -11.47 44.56
C GLU A 165 24.35 -10.38 43.48
N PRO A 166 24.63 -9.12 43.84
CA PRO A 166 24.90 -8.07 42.87
C PRO A 166 26.17 -8.42 42.10
N SER A 167 26.08 -8.53 40.77
CA SER A 167 27.29 -8.55 39.95
C SER A 167 27.86 -7.13 39.97
N THR A 168 28.92 -6.92 40.74
CA THR A 168 29.61 -5.63 40.96
C THR A 168 29.99 -4.87 39.68
N ALA A 169 29.97 -5.52 38.50
CA ALA A 169 30.24 -4.90 37.21
C ALA A 169 29.00 -4.48 36.38
N GLN A 170 27.78 -4.96 36.66
CA GLN A 170 26.59 -4.67 35.81
C GLN A 170 25.74 -3.48 36.26
N ASP A 171 25.84 -3.08 37.53
CA ASP A 171 25.06 -1.95 38.06
C ASP A 171 25.77 -0.61 37.88
N ALA A 172 27.11 -0.56 37.86
CA ALA A 172 27.85 0.67 37.62
C ALA A 172 27.67 1.24 36.19
N ALA A 173 27.36 0.39 35.19
CA ALA A 173 27.19 0.80 33.80
C ALA A 173 25.74 1.15 33.40
N GLN A 174 24.79 1.13 34.35
CA GLN A 174 23.39 1.51 34.12
C GLN A 174 22.99 2.83 34.78
N THR A 175 23.86 3.46 35.58
CA THR A 175 23.53 4.66 36.38
C THR A 175 24.18 5.96 35.90
N GLN A 176 24.63 6.04 34.64
CA GLN A 176 24.96 7.33 34.02
C GLN A 176 24.24 7.48 32.68
N ILE A 177 22.98 7.91 32.76
CA ILE A 177 22.32 8.64 31.69
C ILE A 177 22.62 10.11 31.96
N SER A 178 23.72 10.63 31.40
CA SER A 178 23.92 12.09 31.30
C SER A 178 23.20 12.59 30.04
N PRO A 179 22.26 13.54 30.15
CA PRO A 179 21.66 14.17 29.00
C PRO A 179 22.49 15.41 28.64
N GLN A 180 23.38 15.29 27.65
CA GLN A 180 23.97 16.46 26.99
C GLN A 180 24.10 16.22 25.48
N GLY A 181 23.56 17.16 24.71
CA GLY A 181 24.03 17.45 23.35
C GLY A 181 23.09 17.10 22.20
N SER A 182 22.14 18.00 21.97
CA SER A 182 21.68 18.55 20.68
C SER A 182 21.06 17.68 19.56
N ASN A 183 19.88 18.16 19.16
CA ASN A 183 19.18 18.04 17.87
C ASN A 183 18.61 16.66 17.49
N THR A 184 17.32 16.46 17.77
CA THR A 184 16.34 15.91 16.81
C THR A 184 14.94 15.85 17.46
N PHE A 185 14.06 16.76 17.06
CA PHE A 185 12.66 16.82 17.53
C PHE A 185 11.73 15.82 16.83
N SER A 186 12.24 14.85 16.05
CA SER A 186 11.41 13.94 15.24
C SER A 186 11.38 12.46 15.70
N THR A 187 12.11 12.08 16.76
CA THR A 187 12.21 10.66 17.20
C THR A 187 11.44 10.31 18.48
N ALA A 188 10.83 11.31 19.15
CA ALA A 188 10.14 11.10 20.42
C ALA A 188 8.80 10.36 20.30
N PHE A 189 8.05 10.56 19.20
CA PHE A 189 6.73 9.93 19.03
C PHE A 189 6.79 8.45 18.60
N LEU A 190 7.85 8.00 17.92
CA LEU A 190 7.96 6.61 17.46
C LEU A 190 8.59 5.66 18.48
N THR A 191 9.30 6.19 19.48
CA THR A 191 9.94 5.39 20.54
C THR A 191 8.99 5.07 21.69
N GLY A 192 8.03 5.94 22.00
CA GLY A 192 7.03 5.72 23.05
C GLY A 192 6.06 4.56 22.76
N GLY A 193 5.50 4.51 21.54
CA GLY A 193 4.56 3.45 21.15
C GLY A 193 5.19 2.05 21.13
N PHE A 194 6.45 1.96 20.67
CA PHE A 194 7.20 0.69 20.66
C PHE A 194 7.57 0.23 22.07
N TRP A 195 7.79 1.15 23.01
CA TRP A 195 8.09 0.84 24.40
C TRP A 195 6.88 0.25 25.14
N LEU A 196 5.69 0.81 24.91
CA LEU A 196 4.42 0.32 25.47
C LEU A 196 4.01 -1.04 24.88
N LEU A 197 4.15 -1.25 23.56
CA LEU A 197 3.92 -2.56 22.92
C LEU A 197 4.88 -3.63 23.45
N ARG A 198 6.16 -3.26 23.64
CA ARG A 198 7.17 -4.17 24.19
C ARG A 198 6.89 -4.55 25.64
N LEU A 199 6.43 -3.60 26.46
CA LEU A 199 5.99 -3.88 27.83
C LEU A 199 4.74 -4.73 27.88
N GLY A 200 3.78 -4.50 26.97
CA GLY A 200 2.58 -5.31 26.80
C GLY A 200 2.91 -6.77 26.46
N LEU A 201 3.82 -6.99 25.49
CA LEU A 201 4.29 -8.34 25.14
C LEU A 201 5.05 -9.02 26.28
N ILE A 202 5.89 -8.29 27.02
CA ILE A 202 6.64 -8.86 28.15
C ILE A 202 5.70 -9.23 29.31
N LYS A 203 4.66 -8.43 29.58
CA LYS A 203 3.60 -8.79 30.54
C LYS A 203 2.77 -9.97 30.06
N TRP A 204 2.44 -10.05 28.77
CA TRP A 204 1.63 -11.13 28.19
C TRP A 204 2.35 -12.49 28.21
N LEU A 205 3.67 -12.51 27.98
CA LEU A 205 4.49 -13.73 28.15
C LEU A 205 4.91 -14.02 29.61
N GLY A 206 4.39 -13.24 30.57
CA GLY A 206 4.83 -13.14 31.97
C GLY A 206 4.47 -14.29 32.92
N ARG A 207 4.36 -15.54 32.43
CA ARG A 207 4.22 -16.73 33.31
C ARG A 207 5.26 -17.83 33.09
N ARG A 208 6.31 -17.64 32.27
CA ARG A 208 7.25 -18.74 31.97
C ARG A 208 8.74 -18.43 31.85
N SER A 209 9.31 -17.64 32.76
CA SER A 209 10.78 -17.57 32.80
C SER A 209 11.35 -17.15 34.15
N TYR A 210 11.66 -18.13 34.99
CA TYR A 210 12.70 -17.99 36.02
C TYR A 210 14.01 -17.71 35.28
N GLY A 211 14.62 -16.52 35.44
CA GLY A 211 15.69 -15.93 34.61
C GLY A 211 17.01 -16.70 34.42
N ILE A 212 17.04 -18.01 34.67
CA ILE A 212 18.13 -18.98 34.43
C ILE A 212 17.80 -19.86 33.19
N VAL A 213 16.68 -19.60 32.47
CA VAL A 213 16.28 -20.41 31.28
C VAL A 213 17.41 -20.55 30.25
N PRO A 214 18.19 -19.51 29.89
CA PRO A 214 19.29 -19.66 28.92
C PRO A 214 20.43 -20.56 29.41
N GLU A 215 20.79 -20.46 30.70
CA GLU A 215 21.84 -21.24 31.34
C GLU A 215 21.40 -22.69 31.56
N ALA A 216 20.22 -22.89 32.15
CA ALA A 216 19.61 -24.22 32.35
C ALA A 216 19.42 -24.98 31.02
N ARG A 217 18.99 -24.27 29.96
CA ARG A 217 18.89 -24.87 28.62
C ARG A 217 20.25 -25.28 28.07
N TRP A 218 21.31 -24.53 28.35
CA TRP A 218 22.65 -24.91 27.91
C TRP A 218 23.15 -26.15 28.66
N PHE A 219 23.01 -26.18 29.99
CA PHE A 219 23.40 -27.33 30.82
C PHE A 219 22.68 -28.63 30.44
N MET A 220 21.42 -28.54 30.03
CA MET A 220 20.63 -29.74 29.67
C MET A 220 20.71 -30.13 28.19
N ARG A 221 20.94 -29.18 27.27
CA ARG A 221 20.79 -29.45 25.82
C ARG A 221 22.04 -29.20 24.98
N ARG A 222 23.09 -28.57 25.50
CA ARG A 222 24.25 -28.15 24.69
C ARG A 222 25.60 -28.57 25.23
N GLN A 223 25.72 -28.86 26.51
CA GLN A 223 26.96 -29.37 27.09
C GLN A 223 26.94 -30.92 27.12
N THR A 224 28.09 -31.54 26.90
CA THR A 224 28.25 -33.00 26.74
C THR A 224 28.91 -33.70 27.93
N TYR A 225 29.41 -32.93 28.90
CA TYR A 225 30.16 -33.41 30.06
C TYR A 225 29.24 -33.74 31.24
N MET A 226 29.68 -34.65 32.11
CA MET A 226 28.88 -35.15 33.26
C MET A 226 27.52 -35.76 32.86
N VAL A 227 27.41 -36.31 31.64
CA VAL A 227 26.23 -37.00 31.05
C VAL A 227 24.90 -36.40 31.55
N PRO A 228 24.45 -35.25 31.01
CA PRO A 228 23.25 -34.57 31.49
C PRO A 228 21.96 -35.40 31.37
N ARG A 229 21.95 -36.48 30.56
CA ARG A 229 20.80 -37.37 30.35
C ARG A 229 20.47 -38.30 31.52
N HIS A 230 21.32 -38.41 32.54
CA HIS A 230 20.98 -39.11 33.78
C HIS A 230 20.12 -38.26 34.74
N SER A 231 19.82 -37.00 34.39
CA SER A 231 18.92 -36.12 35.13
C SER A 231 17.73 -35.75 34.23
N SER A 232 16.50 -35.88 34.72
CA SER A 232 15.27 -35.56 33.97
C SER A 232 15.10 -34.05 33.72
N ASP A 233 15.67 -33.22 34.60
CA ASP A 233 15.63 -31.76 34.53
C ASP A 233 16.93 -31.10 35.03
N PHE A 234 16.97 -29.77 34.92
CA PHE A 234 18.11 -28.97 35.38
C PHE A 234 18.33 -29.04 36.89
N PHE A 235 17.29 -29.25 37.69
CA PHE A 235 17.41 -29.28 39.15
C PHE A 235 18.15 -30.53 39.61
N GLY A 236 17.84 -31.69 39.03
CA GLY A 236 18.59 -32.93 39.28
C GLY A 236 20.05 -32.85 38.80
N PHE A 237 20.32 -32.12 37.72
CA PHE A 237 21.70 -31.88 37.27
C PHE A 237 22.45 -30.93 38.22
N ALA A 238 21.79 -29.86 38.69
CA ALA A 238 22.36 -28.93 39.66
C ALA A 238 22.63 -29.59 41.03
N GLU A 239 21.79 -30.54 41.45
CA GLU A 239 21.98 -31.34 42.67
C GLU A 239 23.29 -32.14 42.62
N ARG A 240 23.56 -32.81 41.49
CA ARG A 240 24.79 -33.58 41.26
C ARG A 240 26.07 -32.71 41.30
N LEU A 241 25.94 -31.44 40.94
CA LEU A 241 27.04 -30.47 40.99
C LEU A 241 27.35 -29.95 42.40
N THR A 242 26.53 -30.24 43.41
CA THR A 242 26.78 -29.78 44.79
C THR A 242 27.89 -30.58 45.48
N ALA A 243 28.65 -29.94 46.38
CA ALA A 243 29.85 -30.50 47.00
C ALA A 243 29.64 -31.86 47.69
N GLY A 244 28.45 -32.12 48.24
CA GLY A 244 28.11 -33.39 48.90
C GLY A 244 27.80 -34.55 47.94
N ARG A 245 27.53 -34.27 46.67
CA ARG A 245 27.24 -35.26 45.61
C ARG A 245 28.37 -35.38 44.59
N LEU A 246 29.22 -34.36 44.50
CA LEU A 246 30.35 -34.25 43.58
C LEU A 246 31.36 -35.39 43.71
N THR A 247 31.56 -35.93 44.92
CA THR A 247 32.49 -37.04 45.21
C THR A 247 32.11 -38.35 44.49
N LYS A 248 30.88 -38.45 43.97
CA LYS A 248 30.40 -39.60 43.19
C LYS A 248 30.56 -39.42 41.67
N GLU A 249 31.01 -38.25 41.23
CA GLU A 249 31.15 -37.89 39.83
C GLU A 249 32.62 -37.96 39.38
N ASN A 250 32.85 -38.11 38.07
CA ASN A 250 34.21 -38.12 37.52
C ASN A 250 34.81 -36.70 37.50
N GLU A 251 35.94 -36.52 38.17
CA GLU A 251 36.66 -35.25 38.30
C GLU A 251 37.10 -34.64 36.95
N ASP A 252 37.56 -35.48 36.00
CA ASP A 252 37.95 -35.02 34.65
C ASP A 252 36.75 -34.43 33.90
N GLN A 253 35.57 -35.06 34.03
CA GLN A 253 34.34 -34.58 33.40
C GLN A 253 33.86 -33.25 34.01
N LEU A 254 34.08 -33.04 35.31
CA LEU A 254 33.78 -31.77 35.96
C LEU A 254 34.72 -30.65 35.46
N HIS A 255 36.02 -30.92 35.37
CA HIS A 255 36.99 -29.91 34.91
C HIS A 255 36.71 -29.52 33.45
N LYS A 256 36.38 -30.49 32.59
CA LYS A 256 35.92 -30.24 31.21
C LYS A 256 34.61 -29.46 31.15
N LEU A 257 33.65 -29.73 32.03
CA LEU A 257 32.40 -28.95 32.13
C LEU A 257 32.69 -27.47 32.45
N LEU A 258 33.56 -27.20 33.42
CA LEU A 258 33.93 -25.84 33.83
C LEU A 258 34.64 -25.09 32.70
N VAL A 259 35.63 -25.72 32.05
CA VAL A 259 36.30 -25.14 30.87
C VAL A 259 35.31 -24.89 29.73
N HIS A 260 34.40 -25.83 29.47
CA HIS A 260 33.37 -25.64 28.44
C HIS A 260 32.41 -24.50 28.76
N ALA A 261 31.99 -24.35 30.03
CA ALA A 261 31.15 -23.25 30.46
C ALA A 261 31.85 -21.88 30.29
N PHE A 262 33.14 -21.82 30.62
CA PHE A 262 33.99 -20.65 30.41
C PHE A 262 34.09 -20.27 28.91
N LEU A 263 34.42 -21.24 28.05
CA LEU A 263 34.55 -21.03 26.61
C LEU A 263 33.21 -20.66 25.95
N GLU A 264 32.09 -21.25 26.38
CA GLU A 264 30.77 -20.88 25.87
C GLU A 264 30.39 -19.45 26.22
N ASP A 265 30.67 -19.01 27.45
CA ASP A 265 30.39 -17.63 27.85
C ASP A 265 31.20 -16.65 27.01
N LEU A 266 32.46 -16.96 26.68
CA LEU A 266 33.24 -16.19 25.72
C LEU A 266 32.66 -16.23 24.30
N ARG A 267 32.32 -17.42 23.80
CA ARG A 267 31.70 -17.60 22.47
C ARG A 267 30.44 -16.76 22.33
N GLN A 268 29.60 -16.72 23.36
CA GLN A 268 28.39 -15.91 23.35
C GLN A 268 28.67 -14.40 23.35
N ALA A 269 29.70 -13.95 24.06
CA ALA A 269 30.10 -12.54 24.07
C ALA A 269 30.61 -12.07 22.69
N TYR A 270 31.27 -12.95 21.94
CA TYR A 270 31.83 -12.66 20.61
C TYR A 270 30.90 -13.02 19.42
N ARG A 271 29.74 -13.64 19.69
CA ARG A 271 28.82 -14.13 18.66
C ARG A 271 28.21 -13.01 17.81
N ARG A 272 28.34 -13.12 16.48
CA ARG A 272 27.86 -12.12 15.50
C ARG A 272 26.39 -12.23 15.12
N ARG A 273 25.72 -13.36 15.36
CA ARG A 273 24.29 -13.57 15.06
C ARG A 273 23.54 -14.05 16.30
N ARG A 274 22.34 -13.50 16.58
CA ARG A 274 21.47 -13.97 17.69
C ARG A 274 20.54 -15.13 17.26
N LEU A 275 20.22 -15.18 15.96
CA LEU A 275 19.41 -16.19 15.25
C LEU A 275 20.08 -16.50 13.90
N SER A 276 19.41 -17.11 12.93
CA SER A 276 19.96 -17.31 11.57
C SER A 276 20.21 -15.98 10.84
N VAL A 277 19.41 -14.93 11.07
CA VAL A 277 19.41 -13.71 10.24
C VAL A 277 19.79 -12.42 10.99
N LEU A 278 19.44 -12.28 12.28
CA LEU A 278 19.59 -11.00 12.99
C LEU A 278 21.03 -10.75 13.52
N PRO A 279 21.67 -9.63 13.13
CA PRO A 279 23.02 -9.28 13.57
C PRO A 279 23.03 -8.91 15.06
N ARG A 280 24.07 -9.35 15.76
CA ARG A 280 24.29 -9.05 17.19
C ARG A 280 25.39 -8.01 17.30
N ARG A 281 25.00 -6.75 17.57
CA ARG A 281 25.92 -5.59 17.64
C ARG A 281 27.19 -5.85 18.45
N ARG A 282 27.06 -6.51 19.61
CA ARG A 282 28.20 -6.83 20.50
C ARG A 282 29.28 -7.64 19.79
N GLY A 283 28.91 -8.71 19.09
CA GLY A 283 29.87 -9.53 18.36
C GLY A 283 30.43 -8.87 17.11
N TRP A 284 29.77 -7.85 16.55
CA TRP A 284 30.27 -7.11 15.38
C TRP A 284 31.26 -5.99 15.74
N ARG A 285 31.24 -5.54 17.00
CA ARG A 285 32.19 -4.54 17.53
C ARG A 285 33.55 -5.15 17.91
N ARG A 286 33.60 -6.44 18.23
CA ARG A 286 34.82 -7.14 18.62
C ARG A 286 35.59 -7.61 17.39
N THR A 287 36.70 -6.92 17.08
CA THR A 287 37.55 -7.12 15.90
C THR A 287 38.87 -7.85 16.20
N ALA A 288 39.15 -8.16 17.47
CA ALA A 288 40.27 -9.01 17.91
C ALA A 288 39.77 -10.25 18.67
N TYR A 289 40.56 -11.31 18.68
CA TYR A 289 40.48 -12.40 19.65
C TYR A 289 41.19 -12.00 20.97
N VAL A 290 40.98 -12.77 22.03
CA VAL A 290 41.47 -12.51 23.40
C VAL A 290 42.78 -13.25 23.63
N PRO A 291 43.95 -12.59 23.60
CA PRO A 291 45.21 -13.22 23.98
C PRO A 291 45.27 -13.53 25.49
N VAL A 292 45.69 -14.75 25.79
CA VAL A 292 45.98 -15.26 27.14
C VAL A 292 47.42 -15.75 27.15
N LEU A 293 48.24 -15.08 27.93
CA LEU A 293 49.65 -15.35 28.09
C LEU A 293 49.83 -16.15 29.39
N ILE A 294 50.40 -17.36 29.31
CA ILE A 294 50.63 -18.22 30.48
C ILE A 294 52.14 -18.40 30.66
N GLY A 295 52.70 -17.76 31.68
CA GLY A 295 54.09 -17.92 32.09
C GLY A 295 54.29 -19.17 32.95
N HIS A 296 55.50 -19.75 32.88
CA HIS A 296 55.97 -20.83 33.76
C HIS A 296 55.03 -22.02 33.88
N ALA A 297 54.39 -22.45 32.78
CA ALA A 297 53.45 -23.56 32.81
C ALA A 297 54.19 -24.90 33.03
N THR A 298 53.83 -25.62 34.10
CA THR A 298 54.38 -26.95 34.43
C THR A 298 53.25 -27.95 34.74
N ALA A 299 53.59 -29.22 34.88
CA ALA A 299 52.65 -30.24 35.35
C ALA A 299 52.25 -30.01 36.82
N GLY A 300 53.18 -29.56 37.67
CA GLY A 300 52.96 -29.39 39.11
C GLY A 300 52.11 -28.18 39.50
N ASN A 301 52.05 -27.13 38.66
CA ASN A 301 51.25 -25.93 38.93
C ASN A 301 49.94 -25.86 38.14
N GLY A 302 49.53 -26.95 37.48
CA GLY A 302 48.28 -27.02 36.74
C GLY A 302 48.28 -26.29 35.39
N GLY A 303 49.34 -25.58 35.01
CA GLY A 303 49.41 -24.84 33.74
C GLY A 303 49.29 -25.74 32.51
N VAL A 304 50.04 -26.86 32.49
CA VAL A 304 49.95 -27.86 31.41
C VAL A 304 48.58 -28.54 31.40
N ARG A 305 48.03 -28.82 32.58
CA ARG A 305 46.72 -29.46 32.74
C ARG A 305 45.58 -28.57 32.21
N LEU A 306 45.60 -27.27 32.51
CA LEU A 306 44.63 -26.31 31.99
C LEU A 306 44.67 -26.24 30.45
N MET A 307 45.87 -26.21 29.86
CA MET A 307 46.00 -26.24 28.40
C MET A 307 45.46 -27.53 27.78
N SER A 308 45.73 -28.68 28.41
CA SER A 308 45.16 -29.97 28.00
C SER A 308 43.63 -29.95 28.04
N LEU A 309 43.03 -29.42 29.11
CA LEU A 309 41.58 -29.32 29.23
C LEU A 309 40.97 -28.40 28.15
N ILE A 310 41.63 -27.29 27.81
CA ILE A 310 41.20 -26.41 26.71
C ILE A 310 41.31 -27.15 25.37
N ASN A 311 42.39 -27.89 25.12
CA ASN A 311 42.55 -28.73 23.92
C ASN A 311 41.43 -29.76 23.82
N ASP A 312 41.19 -30.52 24.88
CA ASP A 312 40.20 -31.59 24.92
C ASP A 312 38.82 -31.03 24.63
N VAL A 313 38.43 -29.94 25.31
CA VAL A 313 37.13 -29.31 25.08
C VAL A 313 36.99 -28.78 23.65
N ARG A 314 38.05 -28.20 23.07
CA ARG A 314 38.04 -27.74 21.66
C ARG A 314 38.00 -28.88 20.65
N ASN A 315 38.51 -30.05 20.99
CA ASN A 315 38.50 -31.22 20.12
C ASN A 315 37.15 -31.94 20.19
N GLU A 316 36.66 -32.18 21.39
CA GLU A 316 35.40 -32.88 21.66
C GLU A 316 34.18 -32.07 21.21
N THR A 317 34.13 -30.76 21.47
CA THR A 317 32.99 -29.92 21.05
C THR A 317 33.06 -29.49 19.59
N GLY A 318 34.28 -29.32 19.08
CA GLY A 318 34.53 -28.76 17.75
C GLY A 318 34.08 -27.31 17.56
N GLU A 319 33.63 -26.62 18.61
CA GLU A 319 33.11 -25.27 18.55
C GLU A 319 34.23 -24.22 18.66
N LEU A 320 34.20 -23.21 17.80
CA LEU A 320 35.20 -22.13 17.82
C LEU A 320 34.95 -21.15 18.98
N ASP A 321 36.03 -20.70 19.61
CA ASP A 321 36.01 -19.72 20.70
C ASP A 321 37.06 -18.63 20.46
N PRO A 322 36.93 -17.46 21.11
CA PRO A 322 37.78 -16.30 20.81
C PRO A 322 39.08 -16.28 21.62
N LEU A 323 39.52 -17.37 22.25
CA LEU A 323 40.69 -17.40 23.14
C LEU A 323 41.98 -17.73 22.36
N LEU A 324 42.97 -16.86 22.36
CA LEU A 324 44.29 -17.13 21.79
C LEU A 324 45.28 -17.40 22.93
N VAL A 325 45.64 -18.66 23.16
CA VAL A 325 46.54 -19.02 24.28
C VAL A 325 47.97 -19.10 23.79
N ILE A 326 48.88 -18.42 24.50
CA ILE A 326 50.33 -18.46 24.28
C ILE A 326 50.97 -18.79 25.63
N ALA A 327 51.56 -19.97 25.74
CA ALA A 327 52.11 -20.44 27.00
C ALA A 327 53.61 -20.74 26.88
N GLY A 328 54.38 -20.31 27.88
CA GLY A 328 55.77 -20.70 28.06
C GLY A 328 55.85 -22.01 28.84
N ARG A 329 56.46 -23.04 28.23
CA ARG A 329 56.74 -24.33 28.87
C ARG A 329 58.25 -24.50 29.00
N ARG A 330 58.70 -25.04 30.15
CA ARG A 330 60.11 -25.44 30.33
C ARG A 330 60.39 -26.63 29.40
N ASP A 331 61.50 -26.58 28.67
CA ASP A 331 61.83 -27.58 27.63
C ASP A 331 61.89 -28.98 28.26
N ASP A 332 60.96 -29.86 27.90
CA ASP A 332 61.06 -31.30 28.17
C ASP A 332 61.90 -31.94 27.06
N PRO A 333 62.70 -32.98 27.34
CA PRO A 333 63.44 -33.69 26.29
C PRO A 333 62.45 -34.16 25.22
N ALA A 334 62.64 -33.70 23.99
CA ALA A 334 61.77 -34.05 22.87
C ALA A 334 61.72 -35.57 22.71
N ALA A 335 60.54 -36.12 22.44
CA ALA A 335 60.39 -37.53 22.09
C ALA A 335 61.25 -37.85 20.84
N GLU A 336 61.98 -38.97 20.87
CA GLU A 336 62.86 -39.38 19.77
C GLU A 336 62.11 -39.37 18.43
N GLY A 337 62.65 -38.65 17.44
CA GLY A 337 62.12 -38.57 16.08
C GLY A 337 61.31 -37.31 15.71
N GLN A 338 61.04 -36.39 16.64
CA GLN A 338 60.36 -35.13 16.32
C GLN A 338 61.34 -34.00 15.91
N THR A 339 61.10 -33.37 14.75
CA THR A 339 61.88 -32.22 14.30
C THR A 339 61.45 -30.95 15.03
N LYS A 340 62.35 -30.31 15.79
CA LYS A 340 62.08 -29.04 16.48
C LYS A 340 61.85 -27.91 15.47
N LEU A 341 60.69 -27.28 15.50
CA LEU A 341 60.36 -26.08 14.71
C LEU A 341 60.71 -24.82 15.49
N TYR A 342 61.67 -24.04 14.98
CA TYR A 342 62.11 -22.79 15.61
C TYR A 342 61.32 -21.57 15.11
N ALA A 343 61.40 -20.45 15.84
CA ALA A 343 60.69 -19.20 15.55
C ALA A 343 60.71 -18.71 14.07
N PRO A 344 61.81 -18.82 13.29
CA PRO A 344 61.81 -18.44 11.87
C PRO A 344 60.83 -19.26 10.99
N ALA A 345 60.43 -20.45 11.45
CA ALA A 345 59.50 -21.33 10.75
C ALA A 345 58.04 -21.18 11.24
N SER A 346 57.72 -20.14 12.02
CA SER A 346 56.39 -19.94 12.64
C SER A 346 55.23 -20.02 11.65
N ASN A 347 55.33 -19.33 10.50
CA ASN A 347 54.28 -19.35 9.47
C ASN A 347 54.10 -20.76 8.84
N THR A 348 55.20 -21.44 8.56
CA THR A 348 55.20 -22.82 8.04
C THR A 348 54.59 -23.78 9.06
N ALA A 349 54.95 -23.65 10.33
CA ALA A 349 54.41 -24.44 11.43
C ALA A 349 52.89 -24.26 11.56
N TYR A 350 52.40 -23.02 11.51
CA TYR A 350 50.97 -22.73 11.51
C TYR A 350 50.24 -23.30 10.30
N THR A 351 50.82 -23.17 9.10
CA THR A 351 50.21 -23.67 7.86
C THR A 351 50.08 -25.20 7.87
N ASN A 352 51.12 -25.90 8.32
CA ASN A 352 51.11 -27.35 8.48
C ASN A 352 50.09 -27.78 9.55
N TRP A 353 50.13 -27.15 10.73
CA TRP A 353 49.15 -27.40 11.79
C TRP A 353 47.70 -27.23 11.29
N LYS A 354 47.42 -26.14 10.57
CA LYS A 354 46.08 -25.86 10.03
C LYS A 354 45.62 -26.93 9.03
N LYS A 355 46.54 -27.44 8.21
CA LYS A 355 46.28 -28.51 7.23
C LYS A 355 45.98 -29.84 7.91
N ASP A 356 46.70 -30.16 8.97
CA ASP A 356 46.61 -31.46 9.66
C ASP A 356 45.49 -31.49 10.71
N LEU A 357 45.06 -30.32 11.20
CA LEU A 357 44.04 -30.17 12.23
C LEU A 357 42.75 -30.97 11.98
N PRO A 358 42.14 -31.00 10.78
CA PRO A 358 40.94 -31.80 10.55
C PRO A 358 41.15 -33.30 10.81
N VAL A 359 42.30 -33.84 10.38
CA VAL A 359 42.66 -35.25 10.56
C VAL A 359 42.95 -35.55 12.03
N GLN A 360 43.71 -34.67 12.70
CA GLN A 360 44.05 -34.84 14.12
C GLN A 360 42.80 -34.74 15.02
N ARG A 361 41.85 -33.87 14.68
CA ARG A 361 40.55 -33.79 15.37
C ARG A 361 39.71 -35.04 15.20
N GLN A 362 39.67 -35.62 13.99
CA GLN A 362 38.96 -36.88 13.75
C GLN A 362 39.55 -38.03 14.58
N LYS A 363 40.87 -38.03 14.79
CA LYS A 363 41.56 -39.00 15.64
C LYS A 363 41.47 -38.72 17.13
N LEU A 364 40.87 -37.58 17.54
CA LEU A 364 40.88 -37.07 18.92
C LEU A 364 42.30 -37.07 19.52
N ALA A 365 43.30 -36.68 18.71
CA ALA A 365 44.69 -36.66 19.16
C ALA A 365 44.87 -35.71 20.35
N ALA A 366 45.60 -36.16 21.37
CA ALA A 366 45.82 -35.41 22.61
C ALA A 366 46.54 -34.08 22.38
N ASP A 367 47.26 -33.93 21.27
CA ASP A 367 48.04 -32.76 20.91
C ASP A 367 47.44 -31.94 19.74
N ALA A 368 46.23 -32.27 19.25
CA ALA A 368 45.70 -31.75 17.99
C ALA A 368 45.65 -30.22 17.85
N ARG A 369 45.52 -29.48 18.97
CA ARG A 369 45.45 -28.00 18.98
C ARG A 369 46.75 -27.31 19.33
N PHE A 370 47.80 -28.04 19.71
CA PHE A 370 49.06 -27.44 20.13
C PHE A 370 49.91 -27.05 18.92
N LEU A 371 50.53 -25.89 19.01
CA LEU A 371 51.52 -25.39 18.05
C LEU A 371 52.78 -25.04 18.83
N THR A 372 53.75 -25.96 18.86
CA THR A 372 55.00 -25.79 19.59
C THR A 372 56.03 -25.05 18.74
N ILE A 373 56.58 -23.95 19.28
CA ILE A 373 57.58 -23.11 18.64
C ILE A 373 58.77 -22.99 19.59
N HIS A 374 59.94 -23.40 19.12
CA HIS A 374 61.17 -23.32 19.89
C HIS A 374 61.85 -21.95 19.73
N LEU A 375 62.20 -21.34 20.85
CA LEU A 375 62.92 -20.06 20.91
C LEU A 375 64.41 -20.32 21.13
N ARG A 376 65.25 -19.49 20.51
CA ARG A 376 66.70 -19.48 20.75
C ARG A 376 67.03 -18.51 21.87
N GLU A 377 68.25 -18.58 22.39
CA GLU A 377 68.78 -17.59 23.33
C GLU A 377 68.70 -16.16 22.75
N PRO A 378 68.48 -15.14 23.59
CA PRO A 378 68.45 -13.75 23.13
C PRO A 378 69.80 -13.35 22.54
N LEU A 379 69.77 -12.54 21.49
CA LEU A 379 70.96 -11.96 20.88
C LEU A 379 71.52 -10.87 21.81
N SER A 380 72.84 -10.81 21.94
CA SER A 380 73.50 -9.71 22.64
C SER A 380 73.30 -8.38 21.87
N PRO A 381 73.38 -7.21 22.52
CA PRO A 381 73.24 -5.92 21.84
C PRO A 381 74.18 -5.74 20.63
N SER A 382 75.41 -6.25 20.71
CA SER A 382 76.37 -6.24 19.60
C SER A 382 75.98 -7.19 18.46
N ALA A 383 75.32 -8.31 18.77
CA ALA A 383 74.80 -9.24 17.76
C ALA A 383 73.54 -8.68 17.06
N ILE A 384 72.69 -7.94 17.78
CA ILE A 384 71.53 -7.24 17.20
C ILE A 384 71.98 -6.22 16.16
N ALA A 385 72.98 -5.39 16.48
CA ALA A 385 73.51 -4.38 15.56
C ALA A 385 74.12 -4.97 14.26
N ASN A 386 74.59 -6.22 14.32
CA ASN A 386 75.16 -6.95 13.18
C ASN A 386 74.16 -7.88 12.46
N THR A 387 72.91 -7.94 12.92
CA THR A 387 71.87 -8.77 12.31
C THR A 387 71.12 -7.97 11.26
N SER A 388 71.24 -8.35 9.98
CA SER A 388 70.42 -7.79 8.90
C SER A 388 69.06 -8.50 8.81
N GLY A 389 67.98 -7.75 8.63
CA GLY A 389 66.63 -8.30 8.44
C GLY A 389 65.59 -7.59 9.30
N GLU A 390 64.41 -8.19 9.44
CA GLU A 390 63.27 -7.60 10.15
C GLU A 390 63.28 -7.90 11.67
N ASP A 391 64.17 -8.77 12.17
CA ASP A 391 64.22 -9.18 13.57
C ASP A 391 64.64 -8.07 14.57
N PRO A 392 65.61 -7.17 14.27
CA PRO A 392 66.01 -6.09 15.18
C PRO A 392 64.89 -5.07 15.46
N ASP A 393 64.09 -4.75 14.45
CA ASP A 393 63.02 -3.73 14.51
C ASP A 393 61.64 -4.34 14.79
N ALA A 394 61.55 -5.67 14.95
CA ALA A 394 60.30 -6.43 15.02
C ALA A 394 59.32 -5.94 16.11
N TRP A 395 59.85 -5.46 17.24
CA TRP A 395 59.03 -4.91 18.33
C TRP A 395 58.60 -3.45 18.08
N ALA A 396 59.41 -2.67 17.37
CA ALA A 396 59.09 -1.27 17.05
C ALA A 396 58.02 -1.16 15.95
N ASP A 397 58.01 -2.11 15.01
CA ASP A 397 57.10 -2.13 13.85
C ASP A 397 55.73 -2.82 14.11
N LEU A 398 55.39 -3.09 15.38
CA LEU A 398 54.17 -3.79 15.76
C LEU A 398 52.88 -2.98 15.49
N ASP A 399 52.10 -3.38 14.48
CA ASP A 399 50.71 -2.90 14.30
C ASP A 399 49.72 -3.74 15.11
N LEU A 400 49.32 -3.24 16.28
CA LEU A 400 48.32 -3.86 17.15
C LEU A 400 46.87 -3.46 16.83
N ASN A 401 46.60 -2.74 15.74
CA ASN A 401 45.25 -2.30 15.39
C ASN A 401 44.39 -3.45 14.82
N PRO A 402 43.35 -3.92 15.53
CA PRO A 402 42.49 -4.99 15.02
C PRO A 402 41.53 -4.55 13.90
N GLY A 403 41.54 -3.26 13.55
CA GLY A 403 40.69 -2.65 12.53
C GLY A 403 39.33 -2.17 13.05
N ARG A 404 38.71 -1.25 12.29
CA ARG A 404 37.44 -0.61 12.65
C ARG A 404 36.23 -1.56 12.51
N PRO A 405 35.25 -1.51 13.43
CA PRO A 405 34.02 -2.30 13.31
C PRO A 405 33.15 -1.80 12.15
N SER A 406 32.27 -2.67 11.64
CA SER A 406 31.32 -2.33 10.56
C SER A 406 30.40 -1.16 10.94
N LEU A 407 30.04 -0.31 9.97
CA LEU A 407 29.08 0.79 10.15
C LEU A 407 27.73 0.31 10.68
N LEU A 408 27.31 -0.91 10.29
CA LEU A 408 26.08 -1.55 10.76
C LEU A 408 26.11 -1.92 12.27
N ALA A 409 27.29 -1.91 12.90
CA ALA A 409 27.48 -2.14 14.33
C ALA A 409 27.40 -0.85 15.18
N ARG A 410 27.29 0.32 14.53
CA ARG A 410 27.08 1.61 15.20
C ARG A 410 25.65 1.71 15.73
N ARG A 411 25.45 2.45 16.83
CA ARG A 411 24.10 2.72 17.35
C ARG A 411 23.37 3.62 16.34
N GLY A 412 22.08 3.41 16.10
CA GLY A 412 21.25 4.24 15.21
C GLY A 412 21.18 3.76 13.76
N VAL A 413 22.27 3.29 13.15
CA VAL A 413 22.31 3.01 11.70
C VAL A 413 21.29 1.95 11.25
N LEU A 414 21.22 0.81 11.95
CA LEU A 414 20.29 -0.25 11.60
C LEU A 414 18.84 0.10 11.94
N GLU A 415 18.61 0.91 12.99
CA GLU A 415 17.29 1.46 13.29
C GLU A 415 16.83 2.41 12.18
N VAL A 416 17.69 3.32 11.74
CA VAL A 416 17.40 4.29 10.67
C VAL A 416 17.12 3.57 9.35
N LEU A 417 17.91 2.56 8.97
CA LEU A 417 17.66 1.80 7.75
C LEU A 417 16.33 1.03 7.80
N LEU A 418 15.98 0.46 8.96
CA LEU A 418 14.73 -0.28 9.12
C LEU A 418 13.52 0.67 9.09
N VAL A 419 13.63 1.84 9.73
CA VAL A 419 12.61 2.89 9.66
C VAL A 419 12.48 3.42 8.24
N ALA A 420 13.58 3.71 7.55
CA ALA A 420 13.57 4.18 6.16
C ALA A 420 12.93 3.16 5.22
N ALA A 421 13.21 1.87 5.38
CA ALA A 421 12.55 0.81 4.61
C ALA A 421 11.05 0.74 4.89
N LEU A 422 10.64 0.88 6.16
CA LEU A 422 9.23 0.83 6.56
C LEU A 422 8.45 2.06 6.06
N VAL A 423 9.08 3.24 6.10
CA VAL A 423 8.54 4.48 5.51
C VAL A 423 8.45 4.36 3.99
N ALA A 424 9.47 3.82 3.31
CA ALA A 424 9.43 3.62 1.85
C ALA A 424 8.32 2.66 1.42
N VAL A 425 8.10 1.57 2.17
CA VAL A 425 7.01 0.62 1.92
C VAL A 425 5.64 1.25 2.16
N ALA A 426 5.50 2.18 3.12
CA ALA A 426 4.25 2.87 3.39
C ALA A 426 3.97 4.06 2.44
N ALA A 427 5.00 4.73 1.94
CA ALA A 427 4.87 5.97 1.16
C ALA A 427 4.27 5.73 -0.24
N LEU A 428 4.62 4.63 -0.92
CA LEU A 428 4.12 4.30 -2.26
C LEU A 428 2.59 4.07 -2.31
N PRO A 429 2.00 3.23 -1.44
CA PRO A 429 0.54 3.09 -1.40
C PRO A 429 -0.16 4.35 -0.91
N ALA A 430 0.46 5.15 0.00
CA ALA A 430 -0.12 6.41 0.46
C ALA A 430 -0.26 7.46 -0.65
N ALA A 431 0.72 7.57 -1.56
CA ALA A 431 0.64 8.48 -2.70
C ALA A 431 -0.48 8.10 -3.68
N ARG A 432 -0.59 6.81 -4.03
CA ARG A 432 -1.71 6.31 -4.87
C ARG A 432 -3.05 6.50 -4.19
N TRP A 433 -3.12 6.25 -2.89
CA TRP A 433 -4.32 6.45 -2.10
C TRP A 433 -4.79 7.92 -2.13
N ALA A 434 -3.87 8.87 -2.00
CA ALA A 434 -4.18 10.29 -2.07
C ALA A 434 -4.78 10.69 -3.43
N ASP A 435 -4.27 10.14 -4.54
CA ASP A 435 -4.81 10.41 -5.88
C ASP A 435 -6.23 9.86 -6.04
N TYR A 436 -6.49 8.64 -5.54
CA TYR A 436 -7.84 8.06 -5.55
C TYR A 436 -8.81 8.88 -4.70
N TRP A 437 -8.42 9.28 -3.49
CA TRP A 437 -9.26 10.12 -2.62
C TRP A 437 -9.59 11.48 -3.23
N ARG A 438 -8.61 12.18 -3.82
CA ARG A 438 -8.85 13.49 -4.45
C ARG A 438 -9.83 13.40 -5.62
N ALA A 439 -9.82 12.28 -6.35
CA ALA A 439 -10.73 12.04 -7.46
C ALA A 439 -12.08 11.42 -7.02
N GLY A 440 -12.35 11.29 -5.72
CA GLY A 440 -13.58 10.67 -5.21
C GLY A 440 -13.68 9.16 -5.51
N CYS A 441 -12.55 8.49 -5.74
CA CYS A 441 -12.50 7.12 -6.21
C CYS A 441 -12.27 6.12 -5.08
N SER A 442 -13.13 5.11 -5.01
CA SER A 442 -13.02 4.04 -4.02
C SER A 442 -11.79 3.17 -4.28
N TYR A 443 -10.82 3.20 -3.37
CA TYR A 443 -9.58 2.40 -3.46
C TYR A 443 -9.63 1.11 -2.64
N LEU A 444 -10.27 1.14 -1.46
CA LEU A 444 -10.29 0.04 -0.49
C LEU A 444 -11.60 -0.76 -0.49
N LYS A 445 -12.62 -0.31 -1.23
CA LYS A 445 -13.96 -0.90 -1.24
C LYS A 445 -14.26 -1.76 -2.49
N VAL A 446 -13.28 -1.92 -3.39
CA VAL A 446 -13.40 -2.77 -4.57
C VAL A 446 -12.99 -4.20 -4.18
N THR A 447 -13.97 -5.04 -3.85
CA THR A 447 -13.79 -6.49 -3.81
C THR A 447 -14.30 -7.09 -5.12
N ALA A 448 -13.93 -8.33 -5.45
CA ALA A 448 -14.35 -8.95 -6.70
C ALA A 448 -15.89 -9.03 -6.88
N ASP A 449 -16.65 -8.98 -5.77
CA ASP A 449 -18.11 -9.12 -5.72
C ASP A 449 -18.85 -7.84 -5.28
N SER A 450 -18.19 -6.67 -5.21
CA SER A 450 -18.78 -5.45 -4.64
C SER A 450 -19.72 -4.68 -5.57
N GLY A 451 -20.04 -5.19 -6.77
CA GLY A 451 -20.84 -4.45 -7.77
C GLY A 451 -20.19 -3.14 -8.27
N ILE A 452 -18.87 -3.01 -8.05
CA ILE A 452 -18.09 -1.79 -8.33
C ILE A 452 -16.82 -2.18 -9.08
N ALA A 453 -16.53 -1.47 -10.16
CA ALA A 453 -15.22 -1.49 -10.78
C ALA A 453 -14.85 -0.07 -11.19
N VAL A 454 -13.83 0.50 -10.55
CA VAL A 454 -13.37 1.87 -10.83
C VAL A 454 -11.86 1.96 -10.97
N ARG A 455 -11.43 2.94 -11.78
CA ARG A 455 -10.02 3.31 -11.91
C ARG A 455 -9.86 4.81 -12.10
N LEU A 456 -8.67 5.30 -11.82
CA LEU A 456 -8.28 6.62 -12.29
C LEU A 456 -7.98 6.57 -13.78
N ALA A 457 -8.58 7.48 -14.54
CA ALA A 457 -8.26 7.74 -15.94
C ALA A 457 -7.84 9.19 -16.11
N GLU A 458 -6.84 9.41 -16.96
CA GLU A 458 -6.46 10.74 -17.40
C GLU A 458 -7.35 11.14 -18.57
N VAL A 459 -8.21 12.14 -18.37
CA VAL A 459 -9.16 12.64 -19.38
C VAL A 459 -8.65 13.91 -20.08
N GLY A 460 -7.56 14.49 -19.56
CA GLY A 460 -6.84 15.62 -20.10
C GLY A 460 -5.58 15.89 -19.29
N PRO A 461 -4.69 16.79 -19.75
CA PRO A 461 -3.43 17.07 -19.05
C PRO A 461 -3.67 17.49 -17.59
N GLY A 462 -3.26 16.64 -16.64
CA GLY A 462 -3.43 16.89 -15.20
C GLY A 462 -4.85 16.69 -14.66
N ASP A 463 -5.80 16.22 -15.48
CA ASP A 463 -7.19 15.94 -15.09
C ASP A 463 -7.38 14.42 -14.95
N ARG A 464 -7.24 13.93 -13.72
CA ARG A 464 -7.46 12.52 -13.37
C ARG A 464 -8.83 12.36 -12.72
N GLN A 465 -9.66 11.50 -13.32
CA GLN A 465 -11.03 11.30 -12.89
C GLN A 465 -11.29 9.83 -12.54
N CYS A 466 -12.22 9.61 -11.60
CA CYS A 466 -12.68 8.28 -11.25
C CYS A 466 -13.69 7.80 -12.29
N VAL A 467 -13.31 6.83 -13.10
CA VAL A 467 -14.16 6.25 -14.16
C VAL A 467 -14.43 4.78 -13.89
N GLY A 468 -15.52 4.26 -14.44
CA GLY A 468 -15.95 2.87 -14.25
C GLY A 468 -17.42 2.77 -13.93
N PHE A 469 -17.83 1.81 -13.10
CA PHE A 469 -19.23 1.62 -12.71
C PHE A 469 -19.42 1.30 -11.23
N SER A 470 -20.63 1.54 -10.75
CA SER A 470 -21.13 1.23 -9.42
C SER A 470 -22.62 0.89 -9.46
N ASP A 471 -23.05 -0.11 -8.69
CA ASP A 471 -24.48 -0.40 -8.46
C ASP A 471 -24.95 -0.05 -7.03
N ASN A 472 -24.08 0.54 -6.19
CA ASN A 472 -24.37 0.87 -4.80
C ASN A 472 -23.58 2.09 -4.26
N GLU A 473 -23.95 2.56 -3.05
CA GLU A 473 -23.39 3.78 -2.44
C GLU A 473 -21.91 3.72 -2.03
N ALA A 474 -21.23 2.57 -2.12
CA ALA A 474 -19.80 2.52 -1.82
C ALA A 474 -18.95 3.29 -2.85
N GLN A 475 -19.51 3.59 -4.02
CA GLN A 475 -18.98 4.53 -5.00
C GLN A 475 -20.09 5.41 -5.60
N ILE A 476 -19.91 6.73 -5.48
CA ILE A 476 -20.73 7.77 -6.10
C ILE A 476 -19.83 8.60 -7.02
N PHE A 477 -20.30 8.97 -8.19
CA PHE A 477 -19.54 9.75 -9.15
C PHE A 477 -19.94 11.23 -9.13
N GLY A 478 -18.98 12.13 -9.34
CA GLY A 478 -19.23 13.58 -9.29
C GLY A 478 -19.39 14.10 -7.86
N SER A 479 -19.57 15.42 -7.74
CA SER A 479 -19.71 16.12 -6.44
C SER A 479 -20.89 17.09 -6.39
N ASN A 480 -21.73 17.11 -7.42
CA ASN A 480 -22.93 17.93 -7.46
C ASN A 480 -24.02 17.32 -6.55
N GLU A 481 -24.62 18.12 -5.66
CA GLU A 481 -25.59 17.63 -4.66
C GLU A 481 -26.80 16.93 -5.30
N ARG A 482 -27.32 17.48 -6.39
CA ARG A 482 -28.48 16.92 -7.11
C ARG A 482 -28.12 15.59 -7.78
N LEU A 483 -26.94 15.49 -8.38
CA LEU A 483 -26.42 14.25 -8.97
C LEU A 483 -26.12 13.19 -7.90
N GLU A 484 -25.52 13.56 -6.76
CA GLU A 484 -25.27 12.63 -5.65
C GLU A 484 -26.58 12.09 -5.08
N ALA A 485 -27.57 12.96 -4.84
CA ALA A 485 -28.87 12.55 -4.30
C ALA A 485 -29.61 11.59 -5.25
N ALA A 486 -29.59 11.87 -6.55
CA ALA A 486 -30.20 10.98 -7.55
C ALA A 486 -29.51 9.61 -7.61
N GLN A 487 -28.16 9.56 -7.53
CA GLN A 487 -27.43 8.29 -7.47
C GLN A 487 -27.76 7.48 -6.21
N ARG A 488 -27.83 8.14 -5.05
CA ARG A 488 -28.20 7.47 -3.79
C ARG A 488 -29.61 6.92 -3.84
N GLU A 489 -30.56 7.66 -4.42
CA GLU A 489 -31.94 7.17 -4.56
C GLU A 489 -32.00 5.92 -5.45
N VAL A 490 -31.31 5.94 -6.58
CA VAL A 490 -31.16 4.77 -7.45
C VAL A 490 -30.55 3.57 -6.70
N PHE A 491 -29.49 3.79 -5.93
CA PHE A 491 -28.84 2.72 -5.16
C PHE A 491 -29.70 2.19 -4.01
N ARG A 492 -30.48 3.06 -3.35
CA ARG A 492 -31.48 2.66 -2.35
C ARG A 492 -32.53 1.75 -2.99
N LEU A 493 -33.05 2.14 -4.16
CA LEU A 493 -34.04 1.37 -4.92
C LEU A 493 -33.47 0.06 -5.50
N ASN A 494 -32.18 0.02 -5.85
CA ASN A 494 -31.47 -1.22 -6.22
C ASN A 494 -31.46 -2.22 -5.05
N ALA A 495 -31.11 -1.75 -3.85
CA ALA A 495 -31.06 -2.60 -2.67
C ALA A 495 -32.45 -3.16 -2.32
N GLU A 496 -33.49 -2.33 -2.45
CA GLU A 496 -34.87 -2.73 -2.26
C GLU A 496 -35.31 -3.78 -3.30
N ALA A 497 -35.01 -3.56 -4.58
CA ALA A 497 -35.30 -4.51 -5.66
C ALA A 497 -34.60 -5.87 -5.42
N ALA A 498 -33.36 -5.87 -4.95
CA ALA A 498 -32.64 -7.10 -4.62
C ALA A 498 -33.31 -7.87 -3.47
N VAL A 499 -33.77 -7.16 -2.43
CA VAL A 499 -34.52 -7.78 -1.31
C VAL A 499 -35.85 -8.35 -1.79
N LEU A 500 -36.59 -7.63 -2.65
CA LEU A 500 -37.85 -8.09 -3.22
C LEU A 500 -37.67 -9.34 -4.08
N HIS A 501 -36.65 -9.35 -4.95
CA HIS A 501 -36.30 -10.52 -5.74
C HIS A 501 -35.93 -11.73 -4.87
N GLY A 502 -35.15 -11.52 -3.80
CA GLY A 502 -34.80 -12.58 -2.85
C GLY A 502 -36.01 -13.15 -2.11
N ARG A 503 -37.03 -12.33 -1.82
CA ARG A 503 -38.30 -12.76 -1.21
C ARG A 503 -39.25 -13.41 -2.21
N GLN A 504 -39.24 -12.96 -3.46
CA GLN A 504 -40.13 -13.39 -4.53
C GLN A 504 -39.35 -13.65 -5.82
N PRO A 505 -38.67 -14.83 -5.95
CA PRO A 505 -37.85 -15.12 -7.12
C PRO A 505 -38.61 -15.14 -8.46
N GLY A 506 -39.94 -15.29 -8.42
CA GLY A 506 -40.81 -15.18 -9.60
C GLY A 506 -40.78 -13.80 -10.26
N ARG A 507 -40.39 -12.75 -9.51
CA ARG A 507 -40.15 -11.40 -10.02
C ARG A 507 -38.71 -11.29 -10.51
N PRO A 508 -38.42 -11.39 -11.83
CA PRO A 508 -37.04 -11.42 -12.30
C PRO A 508 -36.36 -10.06 -12.11
N LEU A 509 -35.15 -10.05 -11.55
CA LEU A 509 -34.32 -8.86 -11.45
C LEU A 509 -33.57 -8.65 -12.77
N ILE A 510 -33.92 -7.60 -13.51
CA ILE A 510 -33.21 -7.17 -14.71
C ILE A 510 -32.38 -5.92 -14.41
N SER A 511 -31.28 -5.78 -15.15
CA SER A 511 -30.36 -4.66 -14.96
C SER A 511 -30.17 -3.86 -16.23
N ILE A 512 -30.14 -2.53 -16.08
CA ILE A 512 -29.67 -1.61 -17.12
C ILE A 512 -28.42 -0.89 -16.61
N VAL A 513 -27.48 -0.61 -17.51
CA VAL A 513 -26.33 0.24 -17.20
C VAL A 513 -26.64 1.65 -17.69
N TYR A 514 -26.81 2.61 -16.79
CA TYR A 514 -26.86 4.02 -17.14
C TYR A 514 -25.43 4.54 -17.34
N PHE A 515 -25.05 4.87 -18.57
CA PHE A 515 -23.68 5.24 -18.92
C PHE A 515 -23.58 6.67 -19.43
N ALA A 516 -22.91 7.54 -18.68
CA ALA A 516 -22.77 8.97 -19.01
C ALA A 516 -21.41 9.53 -18.53
N GLY A 517 -21.12 10.80 -18.83
CA GLY A 517 -20.03 11.53 -18.20
C GLY A 517 -20.50 12.06 -16.85
N LEU A 518 -19.95 11.54 -15.75
CA LEU A 518 -20.38 11.84 -14.37
C LEU A 518 -19.32 12.59 -13.55
N THR A 519 -18.17 12.89 -14.15
CA THR A 519 -17.09 13.64 -13.50
C THR A 519 -16.68 14.80 -14.38
N HIS A 520 -16.70 16.00 -13.82
CA HIS A 520 -16.35 17.24 -14.50
C HIS A 520 -15.30 18.00 -13.67
N ALA A 521 -14.39 18.70 -14.34
CA ALA A 521 -13.47 19.63 -13.69
C ALA A 521 -14.09 21.03 -13.74
N GLY A 522 -14.48 21.59 -12.59
CA GLY A 522 -15.04 22.95 -12.50
C GLY A 522 -16.56 23.05 -12.68
N ALA A 523 -17.03 24.27 -13.00
CA ALA A 523 -18.42 24.74 -12.90
C ALA A 523 -19.39 24.29 -14.03
N ASP A 524 -19.28 23.05 -14.53
CA ASP A 524 -20.23 22.48 -15.51
C ASP A 524 -21.48 21.91 -14.81
N LEU A 525 -22.11 22.74 -13.98
CA LEU A 525 -23.25 22.38 -13.14
C LEU A 525 -24.47 21.93 -13.96
N GLU A 526 -24.60 22.45 -15.18
CA GLU A 526 -25.72 22.18 -16.09
C GLU A 526 -25.68 20.74 -16.61
N THR A 527 -24.50 20.20 -16.91
CA THR A 527 -24.35 18.79 -17.30
C THR A 527 -24.68 17.85 -16.14
N ASP A 528 -24.21 18.15 -14.93
CA ASP A 528 -24.50 17.33 -13.74
C ASP A 528 -26.00 17.32 -13.39
N ASN A 529 -26.67 18.47 -13.50
CA ASN A 529 -28.11 18.60 -13.26
C ASN A 529 -28.92 17.81 -14.31
N ALA A 530 -28.52 17.86 -15.59
CA ALA A 530 -29.16 17.12 -16.66
C ALA A 530 -29.02 15.60 -16.51
N VAL A 531 -27.85 15.12 -16.10
CA VAL A 531 -27.62 13.70 -15.79
C VAL A 531 -28.46 13.25 -14.59
N ALA A 532 -28.58 14.11 -13.57
CA ALA A 532 -29.42 13.81 -12.42
C ALA A 532 -30.89 13.66 -12.81
N GLU A 533 -31.40 14.43 -13.78
CA GLU A 533 -32.76 14.27 -14.31
C GLU A 533 -33.00 12.88 -14.91
N GLU A 534 -32.04 12.37 -15.68
CA GLU A 534 -32.15 11.03 -16.25
C GLU A 534 -32.21 9.96 -15.15
N LEU A 535 -31.34 10.06 -14.13
CA LEU A 535 -31.35 9.16 -12.99
C LEU A 535 -32.67 9.23 -12.18
N ILE A 536 -33.25 10.43 -12.03
CA ILE A 536 -34.58 10.59 -11.40
C ILE A 536 -35.64 9.85 -12.24
N GLY A 537 -35.59 9.97 -13.57
CA GLY A 537 -36.49 9.22 -14.48
C GLY A 537 -36.41 7.71 -14.29
N LEU A 538 -35.19 7.17 -14.15
CA LEU A 538 -34.97 5.75 -13.87
C LEU A 538 -35.48 5.36 -12.48
N ALA A 539 -35.25 6.20 -11.47
CA ALA A 539 -35.70 5.98 -10.09
C ALA A 539 -37.23 5.92 -9.98
N ILE A 540 -37.96 6.72 -10.77
CA ILE A 540 -39.43 6.65 -10.82
C ILE A 540 -39.88 5.24 -11.23
N VAL A 541 -39.29 4.66 -12.29
CA VAL A 541 -39.61 3.30 -12.75
C VAL A 541 -39.23 2.25 -11.70
N GLN A 542 -38.04 2.35 -11.10
CA GLN A 542 -37.62 1.42 -10.05
C GLN A 542 -38.59 1.43 -8.87
N ARG A 543 -38.99 2.62 -8.41
CA ARG A 543 -39.94 2.79 -7.30
C ARG A 543 -41.30 2.19 -7.63
N GLN A 544 -41.85 2.46 -8.82
CA GLN A 544 -43.11 1.89 -9.26
C GLN A 544 -43.05 0.36 -9.28
N GLN A 545 -41.96 -0.23 -9.78
CA GLN A 545 -41.78 -1.68 -9.75
C GLN A 545 -41.66 -2.21 -8.32
N ASN A 546 -40.95 -1.52 -7.44
CA ASN A 546 -40.75 -1.98 -6.07
C ASN A 546 -42.04 -1.93 -5.23
N LEU A 547 -42.82 -0.85 -5.36
CA LEU A 547 -43.93 -0.54 -4.44
C LEU A 547 -45.32 -0.68 -5.06
N SER A 548 -45.51 -0.22 -6.30
CA SER A 548 -46.84 -0.09 -6.92
C SER A 548 -47.24 -1.35 -7.70
N VAL A 549 -46.26 -2.09 -8.23
CA VAL A 549 -46.48 -3.29 -9.03
C VAL A 549 -46.30 -4.54 -8.16
N THR A 550 -47.38 -5.30 -7.98
CA THR A 550 -47.43 -6.47 -7.07
C THR A 550 -47.58 -7.82 -7.79
N GLY A 551 -47.56 -7.83 -9.12
CA GLY A 551 -47.68 -9.05 -9.91
C GLY A 551 -46.54 -10.04 -9.64
N GLN A 552 -46.87 -11.33 -9.52
CA GLN A 552 -45.90 -12.38 -9.14
C GLN A 552 -44.74 -12.56 -10.13
N ASN A 553 -44.93 -12.17 -11.39
CA ASN A 553 -43.94 -12.29 -12.47
C ASN A 553 -43.49 -10.93 -13.02
N GLU A 554 -43.81 -9.84 -12.33
CA GLU A 554 -43.45 -8.50 -12.79
C GLU A 554 -41.97 -8.22 -12.53
N PRO A 555 -41.21 -7.78 -13.55
CA PRO A 555 -39.77 -7.59 -13.45
C PRO A 555 -39.41 -6.45 -12.49
N LEU A 556 -38.31 -6.64 -11.78
CA LEU A 556 -37.67 -5.64 -10.93
C LEU A 556 -36.49 -5.02 -11.67
N LEU A 557 -36.22 -3.74 -11.42
CA LEU A 557 -35.16 -3.00 -12.10
C LEU A 557 -34.00 -2.67 -11.17
N ARG A 558 -32.80 -3.12 -11.56
CA ARG A 558 -31.52 -2.62 -11.03
C ARG A 558 -30.88 -1.68 -12.04
N VAL A 559 -30.38 -0.55 -11.58
CA VAL A 559 -29.66 0.43 -12.40
C VAL A 559 -28.21 0.46 -11.95
N ILE A 560 -27.30 0.12 -12.87
CA ILE A 560 -25.85 0.20 -12.66
C ILE A 560 -25.38 1.51 -13.27
N ILE A 561 -24.75 2.37 -12.48
CA ILE A 561 -24.34 3.70 -12.90
C ILE A 561 -22.88 3.64 -13.35
N ALA A 562 -22.61 4.07 -14.58
CA ALA A 562 -21.29 4.05 -15.20
C ALA A 562 -20.83 5.44 -15.64
N ASN A 563 -19.58 5.77 -15.33
CA ASN A 563 -18.93 7.02 -15.66
C ASN A 563 -17.90 6.83 -16.79
N GLY A 564 -18.13 7.50 -17.93
CA GLY A 564 -17.22 7.56 -19.09
C GLY A 564 -16.19 8.70 -19.03
N GLY A 565 -16.09 9.41 -17.91
CA GLY A 565 -15.26 10.60 -17.74
C GLY A 565 -15.88 11.85 -18.38
N ARG A 566 -15.28 13.02 -18.12
CA ARG A 566 -15.75 14.31 -18.64
C ARG A 566 -16.00 14.26 -20.15
N GLY A 567 -17.21 14.65 -20.55
CA GLY A 567 -17.63 14.68 -21.95
C GLY A 567 -17.52 13.34 -22.69
N MET A 568 -17.58 12.22 -21.98
CA MET A 568 -17.41 10.86 -22.52
C MET A 568 -16.02 10.58 -23.12
N SER A 569 -15.00 11.35 -22.73
CA SER A 569 -13.65 11.31 -23.30
C SER A 569 -12.90 9.97 -23.17
N VAL A 570 -13.30 9.09 -22.24
CA VAL A 570 -12.72 7.75 -22.07
C VAL A 570 -13.79 6.64 -22.08
N ALA A 571 -14.96 6.93 -22.67
CA ALA A 571 -16.10 6.02 -22.69
C ALA A 571 -15.81 4.69 -23.39
N ASP A 572 -15.01 4.71 -24.46
CA ASP A 572 -14.58 3.53 -25.19
C ASP A 572 -13.72 2.60 -24.31
N GLN A 573 -12.85 3.17 -23.48
CA GLN A 573 -12.01 2.40 -22.56
C GLN A 573 -12.84 1.77 -21.43
N VAL A 574 -13.74 2.54 -20.80
CA VAL A 574 -14.64 2.03 -19.75
C VAL A 574 -15.52 0.91 -20.30
N THR A 575 -15.98 1.06 -21.54
CA THR A 575 -16.76 0.03 -22.23
C THR A 575 -15.99 -1.27 -22.40
N ARG A 576 -14.80 -1.21 -23.02
CA ARG A 576 -13.98 -2.41 -23.28
C ARG A 576 -13.49 -3.08 -22.01
N ASP A 577 -12.99 -2.30 -21.06
CA ASP A 577 -12.29 -2.82 -19.90
C ASP A 577 -13.24 -3.23 -18.77
N MET A 578 -14.48 -2.71 -18.75
CA MET A 578 -15.38 -2.84 -17.61
C MET A 578 -16.81 -3.24 -17.98
N LEU A 579 -17.48 -2.52 -18.88
CA LEU A 579 -18.91 -2.76 -19.16
C LEU A 579 -19.15 -4.05 -19.95
N ILE A 580 -18.33 -4.35 -20.95
CA ILE A 580 -18.42 -5.63 -21.68
C ILE A 580 -18.15 -6.81 -20.72
N PRO A 581 -17.05 -6.84 -19.95
CA PRO A 581 -16.83 -7.88 -18.94
C PRO A 581 -17.94 -7.99 -17.89
N LEU A 582 -18.54 -6.87 -17.46
CA LEU A 582 -19.69 -6.88 -16.56
C LEU A 582 -20.87 -7.60 -17.20
N ALA A 583 -21.23 -7.22 -18.43
CA ALA A 583 -22.38 -7.78 -19.12
C ALA A 583 -22.18 -9.26 -19.53
N GLU A 584 -20.93 -9.72 -19.68
CA GLU A 584 -20.61 -11.13 -19.89
C GLU A 584 -20.76 -11.97 -18.60
N ARG A 585 -20.36 -11.41 -17.46
CA ARG A 585 -20.45 -12.08 -16.15
C ARG A 585 -21.86 -12.05 -15.56
N ASP A 586 -22.60 -10.97 -15.80
CA ASP A 586 -23.91 -10.74 -15.22
C ASP A 586 -25.02 -10.80 -16.29
N PRO A 587 -25.73 -11.95 -16.40
CA PRO A 587 -26.77 -12.13 -17.42
C PRO A 587 -28.03 -11.30 -17.16
N SER A 588 -28.17 -10.67 -15.98
CA SER A 588 -29.27 -9.75 -15.71
C SER A 588 -29.07 -8.42 -16.45
N VAL A 589 -27.85 -8.07 -16.87
CA VAL A 589 -27.58 -6.85 -17.65
C VAL A 589 -28.16 -6.99 -19.06
N LYS A 590 -29.22 -6.24 -19.34
CA LYS A 590 -29.99 -6.33 -20.60
C LYS A 590 -29.66 -5.25 -21.60
N ALA A 591 -29.34 -4.04 -21.15
CA ALA A 591 -29.05 -2.90 -22.02
C ALA A 591 -28.12 -1.90 -21.33
N VAL A 592 -27.40 -1.14 -22.15
CA VAL A 592 -26.79 0.14 -21.76
C VAL A 592 -27.74 1.25 -22.19
N VAL A 593 -28.00 2.20 -21.31
CA VAL A 593 -28.88 3.35 -21.55
C VAL A 593 -28.14 4.65 -21.24
N GLY A 594 -28.65 5.79 -21.70
CA GLY A 594 -28.04 7.10 -21.44
C GLY A 594 -27.22 7.61 -22.63
N LEU A 595 -25.92 7.77 -22.41
CA LEU A 595 -24.93 8.39 -23.29
C LEU A 595 -25.12 9.91 -23.42
N ASP A 596 -24.14 10.67 -22.95
CA ASP A 596 -24.23 12.12 -22.77
C ASP A 596 -23.85 12.93 -24.03
N ARG A 597 -22.75 12.55 -24.72
CA ARG A 597 -22.23 13.32 -25.87
C ARG A 597 -21.94 12.46 -27.08
N THR A 598 -22.30 12.99 -28.26
CA THR A 598 -21.91 12.47 -29.58
C THR A 598 -20.45 12.85 -29.86
N VAL A 599 -19.52 12.04 -29.37
CA VAL A 599 -18.08 12.18 -29.63
C VAL A 599 -17.51 10.87 -30.21
N PRO A 600 -16.33 10.88 -30.85
CA PRO A 600 -15.75 9.67 -31.44
C PRO A 600 -15.63 8.50 -30.46
N GLN A 601 -15.30 8.76 -29.19
CA GLN A 601 -15.19 7.75 -28.14
C GLN A 601 -16.54 7.12 -27.81
N THR A 602 -17.62 7.89 -27.77
CA THR A 602 -18.98 7.36 -27.62
C THR A 602 -19.39 6.51 -28.82
N ARG A 603 -19.08 6.94 -30.06
CA ARG A 603 -19.33 6.13 -31.26
C ARG A 603 -18.58 4.79 -31.20
N GLN A 604 -17.33 4.81 -30.74
CA GLN A 604 -16.54 3.60 -30.55
C GLN A 604 -17.13 2.70 -29.45
N ALA A 605 -17.56 3.27 -28.31
CA ALA A 605 -18.24 2.53 -27.26
C ALA A 605 -19.52 1.83 -27.77
N ILE A 606 -20.34 2.51 -28.57
CA ILE A 606 -21.53 1.95 -29.21
C ILE A 606 -21.17 0.77 -30.13
N ALA A 607 -20.12 0.92 -30.94
CA ALA A 607 -19.65 -0.15 -31.82
C ALA A 607 -19.16 -1.37 -31.01
N ASP A 608 -18.41 -1.13 -29.92
CA ASP A 608 -17.84 -2.17 -29.05
C ASP A 608 -18.95 -2.95 -28.32
N LEU A 609 -19.92 -2.25 -27.72
CA LEU A 609 -21.12 -2.85 -27.12
C LEU A 609 -21.93 -3.66 -28.14
N GLY A 610 -22.07 -3.12 -29.35
CA GLY A 610 -22.73 -3.80 -30.46
C GLY A 610 -22.07 -5.13 -30.83
N ARG A 611 -20.73 -5.15 -30.91
CA ARG A 611 -19.96 -6.38 -31.17
C ARG A 611 -20.11 -7.41 -30.05
N ALA A 612 -20.31 -6.96 -28.81
CA ALA A 612 -20.61 -7.81 -27.66
C ALA A 612 -22.11 -8.18 -27.52
N ALA A 613 -22.94 -7.83 -28.52
CA ALA A 613 -24.39 -8.03 -28.52
C ALA A 613 -25.08 -7.42 -27.28
N VAL A 614 -24.65 -6.22 -26.88
CA VAL A 614 -25.26 -5.43 -25.80
C VAL A 614 -26.07 -4.28 -26.43
N PRO A 615 -27.41 -4.33 -26.39
CA PRO A 615 -28.28 -3.23 -26.80
C PRO A 615 -27.89 -1.94 -26.12
N THR A 616 -27.78 -0.88 -26.91
CA THR A 616 -27.47 0.46 -26.41
C THR A 616 -28.60 1.39 -26.79
N ILE A 617 -29.25 2.01 -25.81
CA ILE A 617 -30.42 2.87 -25.98
C ILE A 617 -30.04 4.28 -25.57
N ALA A 618 -29.74 5.14 -26.53
CA ALA A 618 -29.36 6.51 -26.27
C ALA A 618 -30.58 7.36 -25.89
N THR A 619 -30.48 8.08 -24.80
CA THR A 619 -31.52 8.99 -24.30
C THR A 619 -31.38 10.40 -24.87
N THR A 620 -30.16 10.83 -25.20
CA THR A 620 -29.90 12.27 -25.50
C THR A 620 -29.03 12.52 -26.72
N LEU A 621 -28.50 11.47 -27.37
CA LEU A 621 -27.68 11.64 -28.56
C LEU A 621 -28.55 11.94 -29.79
N THR A 622 -28.26 13.04 -30.48
CA THR A 622 -29.00 13.48 -31.68
C THR A 622 -28.15 13.50 -32.95
N GLY A 623 -26.83 13.31 -32.84
CA GLY A 623 -25.91 13.33 -33.97
C GLY A 623 -26.23 12.30 -35.06
N SER A 624 -26.03 12.67 -36.33
CA SER A 624 -26.31 11.79 -37.46
C SER A 624 -25.35 10.59 -37.55
N GLY A 625 -25.81 9.47 -38.10
CA GLY A 625 -24.99 8.29 -38.41
C GLY A 625 -24.64 7.37 -37.22
N LEU A 626 -25.13 7.64 -36.01
CA LEU A 626 -24.87 6.79 -34.83
C LEU A 626 -25.47 5.38 -34.96
N ALA A 627 -26.65 5.26 -35.58
CA ALA A 627 -27.29 3.96 -35.81
C ALA A 627 -26.57 3.07 -36.82
N ASP A 628 -25.61 3.61 -37.58
CA ASP A 628 -24.77 2.85 -38.50
C ASP A 628 -23.58 2.21 -37.77
N ALA A 629 -23.18 2.74 -36.61
CA ALA A 629 -22.10 2.19 -35.80
C ALA A 629 -22.44 0.80 -35.25
N SER A 630 -23.72 0.49 -35.03
CA SER A 630 -24.16 -0.80 -34.51
C SER A 630 -25.62 -1.11 -34.83
N LYS A 631 -25.90 -2.38 -35.17
CA LYS A 631 -27.28 -2.90 -35.32
C LYS A 631 -28.03 -3.06 -33.98
N PHE A 632 -27.31 -2.95 -32.87
CA PHE A 632 -27.81 -3.00 -31.49
C PHE A 632 -28.01 -1.60 -30.87
N TYR A 633 -27.76 -0.54 -31.63
CA TYR A 633 -27.97 0.83 -31.18
C TYR A 633 -29.38 1.33 -31.51
N PHE A 634 -30.03 1.92 -30.53
CA PHE A 634 -31.35 2.55 -30.63
C PHE A 634 -31.26 3.96 -30.03
N GLN A 635 -31.95 4.92 -30.64
CA GLN A 635 -31.93 6.31 -30.21
C GLN A 635 -33.34 6.75 -29.88
N MET A 636 -33.61 6.95 -28.58
CA MET A 636 -34.93 7.29 -28.07
C MET A 636 -35.40 8.64 -28.57
N VAL A 637 -34.50 9.61 -28.74
CA VAL A 637 -34.84 10.95 -29.22
C VAL A 637 -34.68 11.07 -30.74
N SER A 638 -35.39 12.04 -31.32
CA SER A 638 -35.24 12.41 -32.73
C SER A 638 -33.83 12.95 -33.01
N GLY A 639 -33.21 12.55 -34.12
CA GLY A 639 -31.88 13.03 -34.50
C GLY A 639 -31.89 14.39 -35.20
N ASN A 640 -30.69 14.91 -35.46
CA ASN A 640 -30.45 16.18 -36.16
C ASN A 640 -31.21 16.33 -37.49
N PRO A 641 -31.40 15.28 -38.34
CA PRO A 641 -32.23 15.41 -39.53
C PRO A 641 -33.69 15.80 -39.23
N GLN A 642 -34.26 15.29 -38.14
CA GLN A 642 -35.63 15.58 -37.73
C GLN A 642 -35.74 16.97 -37.11
N GLN A 643 -34.73 17.40 -36.35
CA GLN A 643 -34.64 18.77 -35.84
C GLN A 643 -34.53 19.77 -36.99
N ALA A 644 -33.73 19.47 -38.02
CA ALA A 644 -33.64 20.30 -39.22
C ALA A 644 -34.98 20.40 -39.96
N GLN A 645 -35.72 19.28 -40.06
CA GLN A 645 -37.08 19.27 -40.61
C GLN A 645 -38.07 20.11 -39.78
N LEU A 646 -37.98 20.08 -38.45
CA LEU A 646 -38.77 20.93 -37.56
C LEU A 646 -38.55 22.41 -37.86
N ILE A 647 -37.29 22.84 -37.96
CA ILE A 647 -36.95 24.23 -38.28
C ILE A 647 -37.42 24.61 -39.68
N ALA A 648 -37.21 23.76 -40.68
CA ALA A 648 -37.69 23.98 -42.04
C ALA A 648 -39.22 24.12 -42.10
N ALA A 649 -39.95 23.28 -41.38
CA ALA A 649 -41.41 23.34 -41.29
C ALA A 649 -41.89 24.61 -40.55
N TYR A 650 -41.19 25.00 -39.48
CA TYR A 650 -41.49 26.22 -38.74
C TYR A 650 -41.26 27.47 -39.60
N LEU A 651 -40.17 27.54 -40.36
CA LEU A 651 -39.91 28.65 -41.29
C LEU A 651 -41.00 28.79 -42.37
N LYS A 652 -41.56 27.67 -42.85
CA LYS A 652 -42.71 27.70 -43.77
C LYS A 652 -43.99 28.22 -43.10
N HIS A 653 -44.15 27.96 -41.79
CA HIS A 653 -45.29 28.42 -41.02
C HIS A 653 -45.22 29.92 -40.70
N LEU A 654 -44.01 30.48 -40.57
CA LEU A 654 -43.80 31.92 -40.37
C LEU A 654 -44.01 32.68 -41.69
N THR A 655 -45.22 33.18 -41.94
CA THR A 655 -45.55 33.94 -43.16
C THR A 655 -45.69 35.45 -42.96
N SER A 656 -45.80 35.93 -41.71
CA SER A 656 -46.08 37.34 -41.39
C SER A 656 -45.27 37.83 -40.18
N PRO A 657 -44.06 38.41 -40.37
CA PRO A 657 -43.32 38.44 -41.63
C PRO A 657 -42.69 37.07 -41.95
N LYS A 658 -42.53 36.79 -43.25
CA LYS A 658 -41.80 35.61 -43.72
C LYS A 658 -40.33 35.74 -43.38
N VAL A 659 -39.72 34.69 -42.82
CA VAL A 659 -38.26 34.67 -42.59
C VAL A 659 -37.54 34.37 -43.91
N GLU A 660 -36.69 35.29 -44.35
CA GLU A 660 -35.91 35.20 -45.59
C GLU A 660 -34.47 34.75 -45.35
N LEU A 661 -33.93 35.03 -44.17
CA LEU A 661 -32.56 34.71 -43.77
C LEU A 661 -32.53 33.96 -42.43
N LEU A 662 -31.95 32.76 -42.44
CA LEU A 662 -31.62 31.99 -41.25
C LEU A 662 -30.10 32.10 -40.99
N THR A 663 -29.74 32.74 -39.88
CA THR A 663 -28.35 32.78 -39.42
C THR A 663 -28.12 31.68 -38.40
N ILE A 664 -27.36 30.66 -38.78
CA ILE A 664 -26.95 29.54 -37.93
C ILE A 664 -25.69 29.95 -37.19
N VAL A 665 -25.80 30.15 -35.89
CA VAL A 665 -24.72 30.59 -35.02
C VAL A 665 -24.10 29.37 -34.37
N ARG A 666 -22.80 29.14 -34.60
CA ARG A 666 -22.06 28.03 -33.99
C ARG A 666 -20.78 28.52 -33.28
N PRO A 667 -20.28 27.79 -32.27
CA PRO A 667 -18.94 28.01 -31.73
C PRO A 667 -17.87 27.82 -32.82
N ALA A 668 -16.80 28.61 -32.78
CA ALA A 668 -15.67 28.44 -33.70
C ALA A 668 -15.01 27.05 -33.52
N PRO A 669 -14.58 26.39 -34.60
CA PRO A 669 -13.90 25.10 -34.55
C PRO A 669 -12.48 25.27 -33.99
N GLY A 670 -12.35 25.31 -32.66
CA GLY A 670 -11.07 25.40 -31.95
C GLY A 670 -10.79 24.23 -30.99
N GLY A 671 -11.71 23.27 -30.89
CA GLY A 671 -11.65 22.13 -29.95
C GLY A 671 -11.65 20.76 -30.64
N PRO A 672 -11.78 19.66 -29.87
CA PRO A 672 -11.98 18.32 -30.42
C PRO A 672 -13.20 18.27 -31.36
N PRO A 673 -13.22 17.36 -32.35
CA PRO A 673 -14.36 17.21 -33.26
C PRO A 673 -15.68 17.07 -32.50
N ASP A 674 -16.67 17.89 -32.84
CA ASP A 674 -18.01 17.85 -32.26
C ASP A 674 -19.02 17.39 -33.31
N ASP A 675 -19.12 16.07 -33.44
CA ASP A 675 -19.98 15.41 -34.42
C ASP A 675 -21.46 15.83 -34.30
N TYR A 676 -21.90 16.29 -33.12
CA TYR A 676 -23.25 16.80 -32.93
C TYR A 676 -23.45 18.14 -33.65
N VAL A 677 -22.63 19.16 -33.35
CA VAL A 677 -22.76 20.50 -33.95
C VAL A 677 -22.53 20.44 -35.45
N ASP A 678 -21.51 19.70 -35.89
CA ASP A 678 -21.15 19.62 -37.31
C ASP A 678 -22.28 18.98 -38.15
N THR A 679 -22.87 17.90 -37.65
CA THR A 679 -24.00 17.27 -38.35
C THR A 679 -25.26 18.13 -38.28
N LEU A 680 -25.53 18.81 -37.17
CA LEU A 680 -26.69 19.70 -37.03
C LEU A 680 -26.66 20.84 -38.05
N VAL A 681 -25.53 21.55 -38.15
CA VAL A 681 -25.35 22.66 -39.11
C VAL A 681 -25.51 22.17 -40.55
N ALA A 682 -24.96 20.99 -40.88
CA ALA A 682 -25.10 20.40 -42.20
C ALA A 682 -26.55 20.00 -42.54
N GLU A 683 -27.26 19.35 -41.61
CA GLU A 683 -28.66 18.96 -41.78
C GLU A 683 -29.57 20.19 -41.91
N LEU A 684 -29.36 21.22 -41.08
CA LEU A 684 -30.12 22.48 -41.15
C LEU A 684 -29.94 23.18 -42.49
N THR A 685 -28.69 23.39 -42.92
CA THR A 685 -28.37 24.05 -44.19
C THR A 685 -29.04 23.33 -45.36
N ARG A 686 -29.07 21.99 -45.32
CA ARG A 686 -29.73 21.18 -46.35
C ARG A 686 -31.26 21.28 -46.29
N ALA A 687 -31.86 21.18 -45.11
CA ALA A 687 -33.30 21.15 -44.94
C ALA A 687 -33.99 22.49 -45.27
N VAL A 688 -33.29 23.62 -45.06
CA VAL A 688 -33.83 24.96 -45.32
C VAL A 688 -33.57 25.47 -46.73
N ALA A 689 -32.80 24.74 -47.54
CA ALA A 689 -32.52 25.08 -48.92
C ALA A 689 -33.84 25.24 -49.72
N GLY A 690 -34.01 26.39 -50.36
CA GLY A 690 -35.24 26.74 -51.10
C GLY A 690 -36.39 27.28 -50.22
N ILE A 691 -36.21 27.37 -48.90
CA ILE A 691 -37.17 27.98 -47.96
C ILE A 691 -36.69 29.36 -47.53
N ALA A 692 -35.43 29.43 -47.06
CA ALA A 692 -34.74 30.64 -46.64
C ALA A 692 -33.26 30.56 -47.03
N THR A 693 -32.59 31.71 -47.12
CA THR A 693 -31.13 31.74 -47.25
C THR A 693 -30.53 31.33 -45.91
N ALA A 694 -29.55 30.41 -45.92
CA ALA A 694 -28.83 30.00 -44.72
C ALA A 694 -27.42 30.59 -44.71
N GLU A 695 -27.05 31.23 -43.61
CA GLU A 695 -25.69 31.71 -43.36
C GLU A 695 -25.17 31.05 -42.07
N VAL A 696 -23.94 30.56 -42.10
CA VAL A 696 -23.27 30.02 -40.91
C VAL A 696 -22.31 31.08 -40.37
N VAL A 697 -22.51 31.46 -39.11
CA VAL A 697 -21.66 32.40 -38.39
C VAL A 697 -20.94 31.66 -37.27
N GLU A 698 -19.62 31.76 -37.28
CA GLU A 698 -18.77 31.22 -36.23
C GLU A 698 -18.45 32.30 -35.20
N LEU A 699 -18.69 32.02 -33.92
CA LEU A 699 -18.30 32.90 -32.83
C LEU A 699 -16.93 32.47 -32.27
N PRO A 700 -15.84 33.18 -32.58
CA PRO A 700 -14.55 32.95 -31.93
C PRO A 700 -14.65 33.33 -30.46
N GLY A 701 -13.95 32.60 -29.58
CA GLY A 701 -14.09 32.67 -28.12
C GLY A 701 -13.98 34.08 -27.55
N GLY A 702 -15.12 34.74 -27.36
CA GLY A 702 -15.26 36.10 -26.82
C GLY A 702 -15.79 37.17 -27.79
N ALA A 703 -15.99 36.88 -29.08
CA ALA A 703 -16.63 37.82 -30.00
C ALA A 703 -18.15 37.83 -29.80
N ALA A 704 -18.70 39.01 -29.52
CA ALA A 704 -20.14 39.24 -29.36
C ALA A 704 -20.81 39.42 -30.72
N LEU A 705 -21.86 38.65 -31.00
CA LEU A 705 -22.77 38.95 -32.11
C LEU A 705 -23.54 40.23 -31.75
N LYS A 706 -23.51 41.24 -32.63
CA LYS A 706 -24.20 42.52 -32.44
C LYS A 706 -25.26 42.74 -33.53
N PRO A 707 -26.39 42.01 -33.47
CA PRO A 707 -27.36 41.94 -34.54
C PRO A 707 -28.17 43.25 -34.76
N CYS A 708 -28.22 44.13 -33.77
CA CYS A 708 -28.98 45.39 -33.80
C CYS A 708 -28.10 46.61 -34.15
N THR A 709 -26.86 46.69 -33.66
CA THR A 709 -25.97 47.84 -33.95
C THR A 709 -25.04 47.62 -35.15
N SER A 710 -24.73 46.37 -35.50
CA SER A 710 -23.91 46.01 -36.67
C SER A 710 -24.68 45.15 -37.66
N ALA A 711 -25.84 45.64 -38.11
CA ALA A 711 -26.64 44.95 -39.12
C ALA A 711 -25.79 44.69 -40.38
N ASP A 712 -25.64 43.42 -40.76
CA ASP A 712 -24.91 43.01 -41.97
C ASP A 712 -25.54 43.71 -43.20
N PRO A 713 -24.76 44.48 -43.99
CA PRO A 713 -25.25 45.10 -45.22
C PRO A 713 -25.94 44.13 -46.18
N ARG A 714 -25.56 42.84 -46.17
CA ARG A 714 -26.15 41.76 -46.99
C ARG A 714 -27.56 41.36 -46.55
N ALA A 715 -27.96 41.72 -45.35
CA ALA A 715 -29.28 41.45 -44.78
C ALA A 715 -30.17 42.69 -44.68
N SER A 716 -29.72 43.82 -45.22
CA SER A 716 -30.51 45.06 -45.26
C SER A 716 -31.84 44.81 -45.98
N GLY A 717 -32.93 44.80 -45.22
CA GLY A 717 -34.30 44.59 -45.72
C GLY A 717 -34.87 43.17 -45.61
N GLN A 718 -34.08 42.17 -45.20
CA GLN A 718 -34.56 40.79 -45.04
C GLN A 718 -35.04 40.51 -43.61
N SER A 719 -36.19 39.84 -43.48
CA SER A 719 -36.66 39.34 -42.18
C SER A 719 -35.82 38.14 -41.74
N ARG A 720 -35.15 38.24 -40.58
CA ARG A 720 -34.13 37.29 -40.13
C ARG A 720 -34.56 36.49 -38.90
N MET A 721 -34.08 35.25 -38.81
CA MET A 721 -34.11 34.42 -37.61
C MET A 721 -32.69 33.91 -37.30
N TYR A 722 -32.34 33.85 -36.01
CA TYR A 722 -31.10 33.21 -35.55
C TYR A 722 -31.41 31.81 -35.02
N PHE A 723 -30.59 30.85 -35.43
CA PHE A 723 -30.59 29.51 -34.85
C PHE A 723 -29.26 29.26 -34.14
N TYR A 724 -29.30 29.08 -32.82
CA TYR A 724 -28.10 28.79 -32.04
C TYR A 724 -27.82 27.28 -32.02
N ALA A 725 -26.70 26.87 -32.63
CA ALA A 725 -26.22 25.49 -32.77
C ALA A 725 -24.86 25.34 -32.06
N GLY A 726 -24.87 25.24 -30.74
CA GLY A 726 -23.63 25.42 -29.95
C GLY A 726 -23.56 24.73 -28.60
N ARG A 727 -24.51 23.84 -28.26
CA ARG A 727 -24.63 23.24 -26.92
C ARG A 727 -24.85 24.27 -25.81
N GLU A 728 -24.73 23.88 -24.55
CA GLU A 728 -24.78 24.80 -23.40
C GLU A 728 -23.67 25.87 -23.42
N THR A 729 -22.52 25.55 -24.01
CA THR A 729 -21.32 26.38 -23.94
C THR A 729 -21.41 27.64 -24.79
N GLY A 730 -21.44 28.81 -24.13
CA GLY A 730 -21.43 30.11 -24.80
C GLY A 730 -22.81 30.67 -25.12
N TYR A 731 -23.89 29.92 -24.88
CA TYR A 731 -25.25 30.43 -25.07
C TYR A 731 -25.58 31.59 -24.13
N ALA A 732 -25.14 31.53 -22.86
CA ALA A 732 -25.28 32.66 -21.94
C ALA A 732 -24.61 33.94 -22.48
N GLY A 733 -23.37 33.81 -22.96
CA GLY A 733 -22.65 34.92 -23.59
C GLY A 733 -23.30 35.42 -24.88
N PHE A 734 -23.89 34.51 -25.67
CA PHE A 734 -24.66 34.83 -26.86
C PHE A 734 -25.92 35.66 -26.53
N LEU A 735 -26.72 35.23 -25.54
CA LEU A 735 -27.89 35.99 -25.10
C LEU A 735 -27.50 37.33 -24.47
N GLN A 736 -26.45 37.34 -23.65
CA GLN A 736 -25.92 38.58 -23.05
C GLN A 736 -25.51 39.59 -24.12
N ALA A 737 -24.78 39.14 -25.15
CA ALA A 737 -24.39 40.01 -26.27
C ALA A 737 -25.60 40.60 -27.00
N ILE A 738 -26.66 39.81 -27.22
CA ILE A 738 -27.89 40.29 -27.85
C ILE A 738 -28.62 41.29 -26.95
N LYS A 739 -28.74 41.00 -25.65
CA LYS A 739 -29.41 41.87 -24.68
C LYS A 739 -28.69 43.21 -24.51
N GLU A 740 -27.36 43.23 -24.59
CA GLU A 740 -26.55 44.45 -24.56
C GLU A 740 -26.67 45.28 -25.84
N ASP A 741 -26.99 44.65 -26.97
CA ASP A 741 -27.03 45.27 -28.29
C ASP A 741 -28.43 45.74 -28.72
N CYS A 742 -29.49 45.06 -28.27
CA CYS A 742 -30.86 45.24 -28.72
C CYS A 742 -31.79 45.72 -27.60
N ALA A 743 -32.69 46.67 -27.91
CA ALA A 743 -33.82 46.98 -27.04
C ALA A 743 -34.84 45.83 -27.04
N VAL A 744 -35.64 45.69 -25.97
CA VAL A 744 -36.63 44.60 -25.80
C VAL A 744 -37.59 44.52 -26.99
N GLU A 745 -38.06 45.67 -27.48
CA GLU A 745 -38.99 45.79 -28.61
C GLU A 745 -38.37 45.40 -29.96
N THR A 746 -37.04 45.32 -30.02
CA THR A 746 -36.25 45.04 -31.23
C THR A 746 -35.51 43.71 -31.16
N LEU A 747 -35.77 42.89 -30.14
CA LEU A 747 -35.12 41.59 -29.99
C LEU A 747 -35.36 40.71 -31.23
N PRO A 748 -34.31 40.11 -31.81
CA PRO A 748 -34.49 39.25 -32.97
C PRO A 748 -35.14 37.92 -32.57
N ARG A 749 -35.78 37.26 -33.54
CA ARG A 749 -36.26 35.88 -33.34
C ARG A 749 -35.06 34.95 -33.22
N ILE A 750 -34.96 34.25 -32.09
CA ILE A 750 -33.89 33.31 -31.78
C ILE A 750 -34.54 31.98 -31.43
N VAL A 751 -34.11 30.89 -32.05
CA VAL A 751 -34.40 29.53 -31.59
C VAL A 751 -33.08 28.84 -31.30
N ALA A 752 -32.99 28.17 -30.16
CA ALA A 752 -31.82 27.38 -29.83
C ALA A 752 -32.01 25.88 -30.09
N ASP A 753 -30.89 25.19 -30.22
CA ASP A 753 -30.85 23.73 -30.34
C ASP A 753 -31.38 22.99 -29.09
N ASP A 754 -31.40 21.66 -29.16
CA ASP A 754 -31.94 20.78 -28.11
C ASP A 754 -31.06 20.70 -26.87
N ALA A 755 -29.78 21.02 -26.97
CA ALA A 755 -28.89 20.97 -25.81
C ALA A 755 -29.19 22.10 -24.80
N ILE A 756 -29.81 23.19 -25.25
CA ILE A 756 -30.22 24.31 -24.38
C ILE A 756 -31.28 23.92 -23.35
N THR A 757 -32.00 22.81 -23.55
CA THR A 757 -32.97 22.29 -22.58
C THR A 757 -32.34 22.07 -21.20
N ARG A 758 -31.04 21.71 -21.15
CA ARG A 758 -30.25 21.53 -19.92
C ARG A 758 -30.20 22.79 -19.06
N MET A 759 -30.08 23.95 -19.71
CA MET A 759 -29.93 25.25 -19.04
C MET A 759 -31.26 25.91 -18.71
N VAL A 760 -32.21 25.94 -19.66
CA VAL A 760 -33.51 26.63 -19.46
C VAL A 760 -34.39 25.93 -18.42
N ALA A 761 -34.16 24.63 -18.19
CA ALA A 761 -34.77 23.87 -17.10
C ALA A 761 -34.36 24.40 -15.72
N GLN A 762 -33.17 24.99 -15.57
CA GLN A 762 -32.67 25.45 -14.27
C GLN A 762 -33.23 26.81 -13.87
N PRO A 763 -33.85 26.95 -12.67
CA PRO A 763 -34.32 28.24 -12.17
C PRO A 763 -33.22 29.30 -12.10
N ALA A 764 -31.98 28.91 -11.76
CA ALA A 764 -30.86 29.83 -11.63
C ALA A 764 -30.48 30.51 -12.96
N PHE A 765 -30.66 29.83 -14.10
CA PHE A 765 -30.47 30.42 -15.42
C PHE A 765 -31.59 31.41 -15.75
N ARG A 766 -32.84 31.08 -15.44
CA ARG A 766 -34.02 31.93 -15.71
C ARG A 766 -34.03 33.24 -14.91
N GLN A 767 -33.32 33.27 -13.78
CA GLN A 767 -33.21 34.43 -12.89
C GLN A 767 -32.13 35.44 -13.31
N GLN A 768 -31.35 35.14 -14.35
CA GLN A 768 -30.28 36.02 -14.78
C GLN A 768 -30.84 37.29 -15.45
N SER A 769 -30.25 38.45 -15.17
CA SER A 769 -30.70 39.72 -15.71
C SER A 769 -30.62 39.80 -17.24
N TYR A 770 -29.66 39.10 -17.85
CA TYR A 770 -29.48 39.11 -19.30
C TYR A 770 -30.54 38.29 -20.07
N VAL A 771 -31.33 37.46 -19.38
CA VAL A 771 -32.48 36.77 -19.98
C VAL A 771 -33.81 37.39 -19.58
N ALA A 772 -33.84 38.41 -18.71
CA ALA A 772 -35.07 39.08 -18.31
C ALA A 772 -35.73 39.75 -19.52
N GLU A 773 -37.04 39.61 -19.66
CA GLU A 773 -37.86 40.10 -20.76
C GLU A 773 -37.39 39.61 -22.14
N MET A 774 -36.95 38.34 -22.20
CA MET A 774 -36.47 37.70 -23.43
C MET A 774 -37.06 36.30 -23.56
N ASP A 775 -38.16 36.17 -24.31
CA ASP A 775 -38.75 34.86 -24.61
C ASP A 775 -37.68 33.91 -25.17
N LEU A 776 -37.49 32.77 -24.49
CA LEU A 776 -36.50 31.77 -24.86
C LEU A 776 -37.18 30.68 -25.70
N ASP A 777 -36.97 30.70 -27.01
CA ASP A 777 -37.42 29.62 -27.90
C ASP A 777 -36.30 28.59 -28.09
N TYR A 778 -36.62 27.31 -27.93
CA TYR A 778 -35.65 26.22 -28.04
C TYR A 778 -36.31 24.93 -28.55
N VAL A 779 -35.52 24.05 -29.15
CA VAL A 779 -35.97 22.72 -29.56
C VAL A 779 -36.06 21.81 -28.34
N ALA A 780 -37.16 21.08 -28.19
CA ALA A 780 -37.35 20.06 -27.17
C ALA A 780 -37.66 18.71 -27.81
N LEU A 781 -36.98 17.67 -27.33
CA LEU A 781 -37.07 16.28 -27.82
C LEU A 781 -38.07 15.44 -27.01
N GLY A 782 -38.36 15.83 -25.77
CA GLY A 782 -39.38 15.24 -24.90
C GLY A 782 -40.51 16.22 -24.59
N SER A 783 -40.95 16.96 -25.61
CA SER A 783 -41.85 18.13 -25.46
C SER A 783 -43.12 17.86 -24.65
N LEU A 784 -43.75 16.69 -24.81
CA LEU A 784 -44.97 16.33 -24.08
C LEU A 784 -44.78 16.24 -22.56
N VAL A 785 -43.60 15.84 -22.11
CA VAL A 785 -43.26 15.77 -20.68
C VAL A 785 -43.15 17.18 -20.14
N VAL A 786 -42.41 18.06 -20.82
CA VAL A 786 -42.26 19.47 -20.44
C VAL A 786 -43.61 20.18 -20.37
N LEU A 787 -44.48 19.94 -21.36
CA LEU A 787 -45.83 20.49 -21.46
C LEU A 787 -46.80 19.91 -20.42
N ALA A 788 -46.42 18.88 -19.65
CA ALA A 788 -47.17 18.45 -18.47
C ALA A 788 -47.20 19.55 -17.39
N GLY A 789 -46.25 20.49 -17.44
CA GLY A 789 -46.27 21.71 -16.65
C GLY A 789 -46.18 21.49 -15.14
N ARG A 790 -46.52 22.54 -14.40
CA ARG A 790 -46.33 22.63 -12.94
C ARG A 790 -47.17 21.64 -12.14
N SER A 791 -48.34 21.27 -12.63
CA SER A 791 -49.22 20.30 -11.96
C SER A 791 -48.60 18.89 -11.90
N CYS A 792 -47.65 18.56 -12.77
CA CYS A 792 -47.05 17.23 -12.82
C CYS A 792 -46.27 16.91 -11.53
N PRO A 793 -45.21 17.66 -11.15
CA PRO A 793 -44.49 17.43 -9.90
C PRO A 793 -45.24 17.92 -8.65
N GLN A 794 -46.30 18.73 -8.75
CA GLN A 794 -46.98 19.33 -7.59
C GLN A 794 -48.38 18.77 -7.28
N GLN A 795 -49.05 18.17 -8.26
CA GLN A 795 -50.45 17.75 -8.17
C GLN A 795 -50.67 16.37 -8.80
N ARG A 796 -49.62 15.59 -9.05
CA ARG A 796 -49.65 14.21 -9.59
C ARG A 796 -50.23 14.09 -11.01
N THR A 797 -50.55 15.19 -11.68
CA THR A 797 -51.33 15.18 -12.92
C THR A 797 -50.76 16.17 -13.96
N PRO A 798 -50.75 15.82 -15.25
CA PRO A 798 -50.32 16.74 -16.29
C PRO A 798 -51.34 17.86 -16.52
N ALA A 799 -50.86 19.02 -16.93
CA ALA A 799 -51.69 20.17 -17.29
C ALA A 799 -52.53 19.90 -18.55
N ALA A 800 -53.63 20.63 -18.71
CA ALA A 800 -54.40 20.64 -19.96
C ALA A 800 -53.52 21.14 -21.14
N PRO A 801 -53.67 20.58 -22.35
CA PRO A 801 -54.65 19.58 -22.80
C PRO A 801 -54.21 18.11 -22.58
N LEU A 802 -53.13 17.86 -21.85
CA LEU A 802 -52.53 16.54 -21.68
C LEU A 802 -53.05 15.76 -20.47
N ALA A 803 -53.92 16.36 -19.65
CA ALA A 803 -54.52 15.79 -18.44
C ALA A 803 -55.11 14.38 -18.60
N GLY A 804 -55.66 14.05 -19.78
CA GLY A 804 -56.28 12.75 -20.06
C GLY A 804 -55.34 11.65 -20.58
N LYS A 805 -54.02 11.89 -20.65
CA LYS A 805 -53.08 10.93 -21.24
C LYS A 805 -52.53 9.99 -20.16
N SER A 806 -53.11 8.80 -20.07
CA SER A 806 -52.88 7.83 -18.99
C SER A 806 -51.40 7.56 -18.65
N ARG A 807 -50.54 7.39 -19.66
CA ARG A 807 -49.11 7.14 -19.46
C ARG A 807 -48.36 8.34 -18.90
N LEU A 808 -48.73 9.55 -19.30
CA LEU A 808 -48.18 10.78 -18.71
C LEU A 808 -48.74 11.04 -17.31
N VAL A 809 -49.99 10.66 -17.03
CA VAL A 809 -50.57 10.68 -15.68
C VAL A 809 -49.80 9.74 -14.75
N GLU A 810 -49.51 8.51 -15.20
CA GLU A 810 -48.72 7.52 -14.45
C GLU A 810 -47.32 8.06 -14.12
N PHE A 811 -46.66 8.69 -15.10
CA PHE A 811 -45.39 9.37 -14.89
C PHE A 811 -45.48 10.51 -13.87
N CYS A 812 -46.45 11.42 -13.99
CA CYS A 812 -46.60 12.55 -13.06
C CYS A 812 -46.91 12.10 -11.63
N ALA A 813 -47.74 11.06 -11.48
CA ALA A 813 -47.99 10.45 -10.18
C ALA A 813 -46.72 9.84 -9.60
N GLY A 814 -45.97 9.07 -10.41
CA GLY A 814 -44.70 8.48 -9.99
C GLY A 814 -43.63 9.51 -9.60
N TYR A 815 -43.51 10.61 -10.37
CA TYR A 815 -42.60 11.71 -10.04
C TYR A 815 -43.02 12.33 -8.69
N PHE A 816 -44.27 12.77 -8.57
CA PHE A 816 -44.77 13.36 -7.33
C PHE A 816 -44.52 12.43 -6.12
N ASP A 817 -44.88 11.16 -6.24
CA ASP A 817 -44.76 10.17 -5.18
C ASP A 817 -43.29 9.88 -4.81
N LEU A 818 -42.34 10.07 -5.73
CA LEU A 818 -40.89 9.91 -5.47
C LEU A 818 -40.32 11.09 -4.68
N ILE A 819 -40.70 12.33 -5.00
CA ILE A 819 -40.12 13.53 -4.36
C ILE A 819 -40.80 13.92 -3.05
N HIS A 820 -42.02 13.42 -2.78
CA HIS A 820 -42.77 13.66 -1.55
C HIS A 820 -42.72 12.49 -0.55
N ASP A 821 -41.97 11.42 -0.83
CA ASP A 821 -41.76 10.33 0.12
C ASP A 821 -40.63 10.64 1.09
N GLU A 822 -40.89 10.66 2.40
CA GLU A 822 -39.90 10.90 3.46
C GLU A 822 -38.68 9.96 3.42
N SER A 823 -38.82 8.77 2.84
CA SER A 823 -37.73 7.80 2.68
C SER A 823 -36.82 8.07 1.47
N SER A 824 -37.26 8.95 0.55
CA SER A 824 -36.53 9.31 -0.67
C SER A 824 -35.37 10.24 -0.37
N GLN A 825 -34.25 10.06 -1.06
CA GLN A 825 -33.11 10.99 -0.98
C GLN A 825 -33.42 12.37 -1.59
N LEU A 826 -34.53 12.49 -2.32
CA LEU A 826 -35.00 13.72 -2.95
C LEU A 826 -35.97 14.51 -2.07
N PHE A 827 -36.41 13.94 -0.95
CA PHE A 827 -37.34 14.58 -0.02
C PHE A 827 -36.79 15.88 0.56
N ASP A 828 -37.65 16.88 0.74
CA ASP A 828 -37.32 18.24 1.21
C ASP A 828 -36.27 19.00 0.37
N LYS A 829 -35.84 18.47 -0.78
CA LYS A 829 -34.92 19.16 -1.69
C LYS A 829 -35.71 20.13 -2.58
N LYS A 830 -35.53 21.44 -2.36
CA LYS A 830 -36.22 22.48 -3.14
C LYS A 830 -36.07 22.33 -4.66
N TRP A 831 -34.89 21.93 -5.14
CA TRP A 831 -34.63 21.73 -6.56
C TRP A 831 -35.30 20.47 -7.14
N ALA A 832 -35.76 19.54 -6.30
CA ALA A 832 -36.43 18.31 -6.74
C ALA A 832 -37.89 18.55 -7.15
N VAL A 833 -38.48 19.68 -6.76
CA VAL A 833 -39.82 20.14 -7.16
C VAL A 833 -39.69 21.26 -8.20
N PRO A 834 -39.38 20.95 -9.48
CA PRO A 834 -39.23 21.97 -10.50
C PRO A 834 -40.60 22.56 -10.91
N SER A 835 -40.57 23.71 -11.58
CA SER A 835 -41.76 24.37 -12.14
C SER A 835 -42.44 23.56 -13.24
N TYR A 836 -41.73 22.62 -13.86
CA TYR A 836 -42.20 21.64 -14.83
C TYR A 836 -41.18 20.48 -14.86
N PRO A 837 -41.59 19.25 -15.23
CA PRO A 837 -40.64 18.14 -15.32
C PRO A 837 -39.68 18.36 -16.50
N GLY A 838 -38.39 18.14 -16.27
CA GLY A 838 -37.39 18.16 -17.34
C GLY A 838 -37.65 17.04 -18.35
N GLU A 839 -37.43 17.30 -19.64
CA GLU A 839 -37.66 16.29 -20.69
C GLU A 839 -36.83 15.02 -20.48
N ARG A 840 -35.62 15.16 -19.92
CA ARG A 840 -34.68 14.06 -19.65
C ARG A 840 -35.21 13.09 -18.63
N VAL A 841 -35.96 13.58 -17.63
CA VAL A 841 -36.66 12.74 -16.66
C VAL A 841 -37.62 11.80 -17.38
N GLY A 842 -38.44 12.35 -18.28
CA GLY A 842 -39.43 11.56 -19.01
C GLY A 842 -38.83 10.64 -20.08
N VAL A 843 -37.78 11.06 -20.79
CA VAL A 843 -37.11 10.21 -21.78
C VAL A 843 -36.39 9.03 -21.12
N ALA A 844 -35.72 9.25 -19.98
CA ALA A 844 -35.08 8.17 -19.23
C ALA A 844 -36.12 7.23 -18.60
N TYR A 845 -37.22 7.77 -18.06
CA TYR A 845 -38.38 7.00 -17.60
C TYR A 845 -38.90 6.07 -18.70
N ASP A 846 -39.19 6.60 -19.89
CA ASP A 846 -39.69 5.81 -21.02
C ASP A 846 -38.68 4.77 -21.51
N THR A 847 -37.38 5.06 -21.38
CA THR A 847 -36.32 4.11 -21.75
C THR A 847 -36.33 2.90 -20.82
N ALA A 848 -36.44 3.12 -19.51
CA ALA A 848 -36.55 2.04 -18.54
C ALA A 848 -37.87 1.29 -18.68
N ASP A 849 -38.99 2.00 -18.85
CA ASP A 849 -40.32 1.39 -19.00
C ASP A 849 -40.44 0.57 -20.30
N LEU A 850 -39.77 0.99 -21.38
CA LEU A 850 -39.66 0.21 -22.62
C LEU A 850 -38.98 -1.15 -22.37
N VAL A 851 -37.86 -1.16 -21.63
CA VAL A 851 -37.13 -2.39 -21.29
C VAL A 851 -37.93 -3.27 -20.33
N ILE A 852 -38.63 -2.68 -19.36
CA ILE A 852 -39.53 -3.39 -18.45
C ILE A 852 -40.71 -4.00 -19.22
N THR A 853 -41.28 -3.28 -20.17
CA THR A 853 -42.37 -3.78 -21.03
C THR A 853 -41.89 -4.96 -21.87
N ALA A 854 -40.69 -4.88 -22.45
CA ALA A 854 -40.08 -6.00 -23.16
C ALA A 854 -39.84 -7.20 -22.22
N ALA A 855 -39.34 -6.97 -21.02
CA ALA A 855 -39.13 -8.03 -20.02
C ALA A 855 -40.45 -8.71 -19.61
N ARG A 856 -41.53 -7.93 -19.46
CA ARG A 856 -42.87 -8.45 -19.19
C ARG A 856 -43.36 -9.36 -20.33
N GLN A 857 -43.11 -8.97 -21.58
CA GLN A 857 -43.46 -9.79 -22.75
C GLN A 857 -42.62 -11.08 -22.83
N ALA A 858 -41.36 -11.05 -22.40
CA ALA A 858 -40.53 -12.25 -22.28
C ALA A 858 -41.03 -13.22 -21.21
N GLY A 859 -41.69 -12.69 -20.18
CA GLY A 859 -42.10 -13.44 -18.99
C GLY A 859 -40.93 -13.81 -18.09
N PRO A 860 -41.11 -14.77 -17.16
CA PRO A 860 -40.11 -15.13 -16.16
C PRO A 860 -38.95 -15.97 -16.72
N ALA A 861 -39.03 -16.43 -17.96
CA ALA A 861 -37.99 -17.25 -18.57
C ALA A 861 -36.72 -16.42 -18.87
N PRO A 862 -35.51 -16.99 -18.73
CA PRO A 862 -34.29 -16.31 -19.12
C PRO A 862 -34.29 -15.97 -20.61
N TRP A 863 -34.08 -14.71 -20.94
CA TRP A 863 -33.95 -14.22 -22.30
C TRP A 863 -32.63 -13.48 -22.52
N ASN A 864 -32.12 -13.56 -23.75
CA ASN A 864 -30.84 -12.99 -24.13
C ASN A 864 -30.97 -11.57 -24.70
N ARG A 865 -29.88 -10.81 -24.67
CA ARG A 865 -29.84 -9.42 -25.14
C ARG A 865 -30.14 -9.24 -26.64
N ALA A 866 -29.82 -10.25 -27.45
CA ALA A 866 -30.09 -10.23 -28.89
C ALA A 866 -31.59 -10.28 -29.20
N TRP A 867 -32.35 -11.00 -28.39
CA TRP A 867 -33.81 -11.02 -28.48
C TRP A 867 -34.41 -9.63 -28.25
N LEU A 868 -33.91 -8.87 -27.27
CA LEU A 868 -34.39 -7.50 -27.02
C LEU A 868 -34.16 -6.58 -28.22
N ALA A 869 -32.95 -6.62 -28.81
CA ALA A 869 -32.65 -5.85 -30.01
C ALA A 869 -33.50 -6.29 -31.22
N GLN A 870 -33.90 -7.56 -31.30
CA GLN A 870 -34.80 -8.03 -32.34
C GLN A 870 -36.23 -7.56 -32.09
N LEU A 871 -36.74 -7.67 -30.86
CA LEU A 871 -38.08 -7.25 -30.47
C LEU A 871 -38.30 -5.77 -30.75
N PHE A 872 -37.34 -4.91 -30.44
CA PHE A 872 -37.46 -3.47 -30.72
C PHE A 872 -37.64 -3.16 -32.21
N ARG A 873 -37.14 -4.00 -33.10
CA ARG A 873 -37.30 -3.86 -34.55
C ARG A 873 -38.57 -4.52 -35.08
N ASP A 874 -39.33 -5.19 -34.23
CA ASP A 874 -40.60 -5.80 -34.60
C ASP A 874 -41.66 -4.71 -34.82
N ARG A 875 -42.44 -4.83 -35.90
CA ARG A 875 -43.53 -3.91 -36.21
C ARG A 875 -44.68 -4.01 -35.24
N GLU A 876 -44.86 -5.19 -34.63
CA GLU A 876 -45.91 -5.41 -33.62
C GLU A 876 -45.54 -4.82 -32.26
N PHE A 877 -44.25 -4.56 -32.02
CA PHE A 877 -43.77 -3.95 -30.78
C PHE A 877 -43.76 -2.43 -30.89
N ALA A 878 -44.81 -1.80 -30.36
CA ALA A 878 -44.86 -0.36 -30.14
C ALA A 878 -45.16 -0.05 -28.68
N HIS A 879 -44.39 0.85 -28.10
CA HIS A 879 -44.56 1.29 -26.72
C HIS A 879 -45.14 2.71 -26.69
N VAL A 880 -45.99 2.99 -25.72
CA VAL A 880 -46.53 4.32 -25.49
C VAL A 880 -46.11 4.72 -24.08
N GLY A 881 -45.20 5.68 -24.00
CA GLY A 881 -44.65 6.21 -22.75
C GLY A 881 -45.18 7.60 -22.43
N ALA A 882 -44.59 8.24 -21.42
CA ALA A 882 -44.88 9.60 -20.98
C ALA A 882 -44.52 10.66 -22.05
N SER A 883 -43.47 10.43 -22.83
CA SER A 883 -43.05 11.30 -23.93
C SER A 883 -43.67 10.92 -25.28
N GLY A 884 -44.73 10.12 -25.28
CA GLY A 884 -45.51 9.73 -26.45
C GLY A 884 -45.18 8.34 -26.99
N ARG A 885 -45.54 8.10 -28.25
CA ARG A 885 -45.36 6.81 -28.95
C ARG A 885 -43.89 6.59 -29.31
N ILE A 886 -43.41 5.38 -29.04
CA ILE A 886 -42.04 4.91 -29.26
C ILE A 886 -42.10 3.62 -30.08
N SER A 887 -41.44 3.62 -31.23
CA SER A 887 -41.27 2.44 -32.09
C SER A 887 -39.96 2.55 -32.86
N PHE A 888 -39.26 1.42 -32.98
CA PHE A 888 -38.03 1.31 -33.77
C PHE A 888 -38.17 0.42 -35.01
N ALA A 889 -39.40 0.12 -35.40
CA ALA A 889 -39.68 -0.81 -36.50
C ALA A 889 -39.23 -0.26 -37.86
N ASP A 890 -39.49 1.02 -38.13
CA ASP A 890 -39.13 1.66 -39.40
C ASP A 890 -37.72 2.27 -39.36
N SER A 891 -37.26 2.67 -38.18
CA SER A 891 -35.96 3.29 -37.96
C SER A 891 -35.47 3.03 -36.53
N ARG A 892 -34.19 2.71 -36.35
CA ARG A 892 -33.57 2.61 -35.01
C ARG A 892 -33.35 3.96 -34.33
N VAL A 893 -33.57 5.04 -35.06
CA VAL A 893 -33.63 6.40 -34.54
C VAL A 893 -35.10 6.82 -34.47
N GLY A 894 -35.50 7.54 -33.42
CA GLY A 894 -36.86 8.03 -33.21
C GLY A 894 -37.38 9.03 -34.25
N ALA A 895 -37.35 8.69 -35.54
CA ALA A 895 -37.66 9.59 -36.65
C ALA A 895 -39.11 10.08 -36.66
N ASN A 896 -40.05 9.26 -36.17
CA ASN A 896 -41.47 9.60 -36.13
C ASN A 896 -41.90 10.21 -34.78
N ARG A 897 -40.97 10.40 -33.84
CA ARG A 897 -41.29 10.92 -32.52
C ARG A 897 -41.61 12.41 -32.57
N ASN A 898 -42.43 12.85 -31.62
CA ASN A 898 -42.73 14.27 -31.46
C ASN A 898 -41.48 15.05 -31.10
N ILE A 899 -41.30 16.20 -31.76
CA ILE A 899 -40.27 17.19 -31.48
C ILE A 899 -40.90 18.57 -31.66
N ALA A 900 -40.58 19.51 -30.76
CA ALA A 900 -41.24 20.80 -30.72
C ALA A 900 -40.26 21.96 -30.56
N ILE A 901 -40.68 23.13 -31.02
CA ILE A 901 -40.13 24.41 -30.57
C ILE A 901 -41.00 24.85 -29.40
N LEU A 902 -40.38 24.94 -28.23
CA LEU A 902 -41.02 25.44 -27.02
C LEU A 902 -40.57 26.88 -26.76
N ARG A 903 -41.48 27.69 -26.24
CA ARG A 903 -41.21 29.04 -25.74
C ARG A 903 -41.32 29.07 -24.24
N LEU A 904 -40.29 29.59 -23.59
CA LEU A 904 -40.28 29.85 -22.17
C LEU A 904 -40.24 31.37 -21.93
N PRO A 905 -41.30 31.94 -21.33
CA PRO A 905 -41.30 33.34 -20.94
C PRO A 905 -40.35 33.60 -19.77
N THR A 906 -39.65 34.72 -19.81
CA THR A 906 -38.79 35.22 -18.73
C THR A 906 -39.21 36.64 -18.37
N PRO A 907 -40.18 36.84 -17.45
CA PRO A 907 -40.61 38.18 -17.04
C PRO A 907 -39.47 38.97 -16.38
N ALA A 908 -39.64 40.29 -16.26
CA ALA A 908 -38.67 41.17 -15.61
C ALA A 908 -38.38 40.77 -14.14
N ASN A 909 -39.38 40.23 -13.44
CA ASN A 909 -39.24 39.76 -12.07
C ASN A 909 -38.57 38.38 -12.02
N ALA A 910 -37.37 38.32 -11.45
CA ALA A 910 -36.60 37.08 -11.32
C ALA A 910 -37.33 35.98 -10.54
N ALA A 911 -38.12 36.33 -9.51
CA ALA A 911 -38.89 35.33 -8.75
C ALA A 911 -40.01 34.73 -9.61
N GLU A 912 -40.68 35.53 -10.43
CA GLU A 912 -41.70 35.06 -11.37
C GLU A 912 -41.07 34.20 -12.48
N ALA A 913 -39.89 34.59 -13.00
CA ALA A 913 -39.17 33.85 -14.02
C ALA A 913 -38.70 32.46 -13.56
N ALA A 914 -38.47 32.26 -12.26
CA ALA A 914 -38.19 30.93 -11.73
C ALA A 914 -39.41 29.99 -11.82
N ASP A 915 -40.63 30.51 -11.83
CA ASP A 915 -41.87 29.75 -11.77
C ASP A 915 -42.58 29.60 -13.13
N THR A 916 -42.02 30.18 -14.21
CA THR A 916 -42.61 30.08 -15.55
C THR A 916 -42.53 28.65 -16.12
N THR A 917 -43.47 28.35 -17.01
CA THR A 917 -43.56 27.06 -17.70
C THR A 917 -43.51 27.26 -19.22
N PRO A 918 -42.89 26.34 -19.97
CA PRO A 918 -42.85 26.42 -21.43
C PRO A 918 -44.22 26.14 -22.05
N HIS A 919 -44.48 26.75 -23.20
CA HIS A 919 -45.61 26.42 -24.06
C HIS A 919 -45.14 26.08 -25.47
N CYS A 920 -45.96 25.33 -26.20
CA CYS A 920 -45.63 24.87 -27.54
C CYS A 920 -45.86 25.96 -28.59
N LEU A 921 -44.85 26.27 -29.40
CA LEU A 921 -44.99 27.13 -30.58
C LEU A 921 -45.28 26.34 -31.85
N PHE A 922 -44.54 25.25 -32.05
CA PHE A 922 -44.62 24.42 -33.25
C PHE A 922 -44.16 23.01 -32.95
N LEU A 923 -44.84 21.99 -33.45
CA LEU A 923 -44.52 20.59 -33.19
C LEU A 923 -44.74 19.76 -34.46
N ILE A 924 -43.83 18.81 -34.71
CA ILE A 924 -44.01 17.77 -35.72
C ILE A 924 -43.86 16.39 -35.09
N GLY A 925 -44.34 15.35 -35.76
CA GLY A 925 -44.22 13.94 -35.33
C GLY A 925 -45.45 13.41 -34.58
N GLU A 926 -45.40 12.13 -34.21
CA GLU A 926 -46.50 11.44 -33.55
C GLU A 926 -46.54 11.70 -32.04
N LEU A 927 -47.76 11.98 -31.52
CA LEU A 927 -48.01 12.14 -30.09
C LEU A 927 -48.22 10.76 -29.42
N TYR A 928 -49.46 10.34 -29.15
CA TYR A 928 -49.77 9.06 -28.48
C TYR A 928 -50.35 7.98 -29.42
N GLY A 929 -50.38 8.24 -30.74
CA GLY A 929 -50.97 7.37 -31.75
C GLY A 929 -52.44 7.71 -32.07
N LYS A 930 -53.03 7.00 -33.05
CA LYS A 930 -54.37 7.31 -33.61
C LYS A 930 -55.53 6.94 -32.68
N GLU A 931 -55.36 5.92 -31.83
CA GLU A 931 -56.41 5.41 -30.93
C GLU A 931 -56.63 6.29 -29.69
N THR A 932 -55.65 7.14 -29.36
CA THR A 932 -55.69 8.12 -28.25
C THR A 932 -55.53 9.55 -28.78
N ALA A 933 -56.25 9.87 -29.86
CA ALA A 933 -56.13 11.13 -30.59
C ALA A 933 -56.08 12.34 -29.65
N THR A 934 -54.96 13.06 -29.68
CA THR A 934 -54.85 14.39 -29.08
C THR A 934 -55.22 15.38 -30.18
N GLN A 935 -56.14 16.30 -29.91
CA GLN A 935 -56.41 17.37 -30.88
C GLN A 935 -55.14 18.22 -31.04
N GLN A 936 -54.83 18.60 -32.27
CA GLN A 936 -53.66 19.40 -32.60
C GLN A 936 -54.10 20.65 -33.37
N ALA A 937 -53.48 21.79 -33.06
CA ALA A 937 -53.58 22.99 -33.87
C ALA A 937 -52.90 22.79 -35.24
N ALA A 938 -53.06 23.76 -36.13
CA ALA A 938 -52.29 23.82 -37.38
C ALA A 938 -50.77 23.89 -37.16
N THR A 939 -50.33 24.32 -35.98
CA THR A 939 -48.92 24.30 -35.54
C THR A 939 -48.44 22.91 -35.09
N GLY A 940 -49.32 21.90 -35.08
CA GLY A 940 -49.07 20.56 -34.53
C GLY A 940 -49.08 20.49 -33.00
N CYS A 941 -49.13 21.63 -32.30
CA CYS A 941 -49.18 21.67 -30.85
C CYS A 941 -50.50 21.06 -30.32
N PRO A 942 -50.46 20.34 -29.18
CA PRO A 942 -51.66 19.85 -28.50
C PRO A 942 -52.64 21.00 -28.17
N THR A 943 -53.94 20.78 -28.40
CA THR A 943 -55.01 21.73 -28.06
C THR A 943 -56.13 21.06 -27.28
N GLY A 944 -56.80 21.83 -26.41
CA GLY A 944 -57.93 21.37 -25.59
C GLY A 944 -58.13 22.23 -24.36
#